data_AF-A0A075B2U1-F1
#
_entry.id   AF-A0A075B2U1-F1
#
_cell.length_a   1.000
_cell.length_b   1.000
_cell.length_c   1.000
_cell.angle_alpha   90.00
_cell.angle_beta   90.00
_cell.angle_gamma   90.00
#
_symmetry.space_group_name_H-M   'P 1'
#
loop_
_entity.id
_entity.type
_entity.pdbx_description
1 polymer ?
#
loop_
_entity_poly.entity_id
_entity_poly.type
_entity_poly.pdbx_seq_one_letter_code
_entity_poly.pdbx_strand_id
1 'polypeptide(L)'
;MNKSPFLSNPLKLGLFPAPFNGGQVISNEYKLEGKSGVEKGPNMILTGDFLSEITSLGWTYYDASNIRSFESFKNENDKFKNIKNSKWVGFANSVVYSKLKEVHQNQHFPLLIGGDHSLAVGSVAATADKHKDFCLIWVDAHADINTVDSTLSGNLHGCPVSFLLGLNGNVPGFEFLKPCLRPDRIVYIGLRDLDNAEKKILKELDIKTFSMHDVDKYGIAKVIEDALNHVNKERNLPIHLSFDIDALDSTIAPSTGTPVLGGLSYREGRYLIETVCETGLLVALDMVEVNPEIGDQASQIQTIKVAQNLIKSALGYTLFESFPFHPYDIQQSFMDFVYESIENKKISIMSSPTGTGKSLSLLTAALTWLKNNENMKPNKSSMSFNKKRPLKVNKYSKKSADGDVIDYSSDLSDNLLNQYSEEEDEYDGIKIYYCSRTHSQLSQCVHEMKKLKGINFSAFVLGSRSNYCIDKEVSTITSLQRMNDACITKIKSPNGCIFYQKKKKIDCEAIRDIEDLRKEGLTNKACPYYLSRDLLSSTQIVFMPYNMLLQESTRESFGIDLDDSIVILDEAHNLIDAINQMYTTVVTFENIMNAENSLNSYFTKYEKKFSGKTKMYLKQLQMILNAFVKYDKKSQESVITANSLLNQLNISHINVFKIKSFVDESGLSNKLIGFNDKNNLKSEFANISPIQDLLDFCLSLMNSDSDGRVFIENNSFKYVNLNPSIAFEPLVARCKSIILAGGTMDPVESFVDQLMPNLDRSRFGLFSCGHIIPKENLIVTVIEKGPTSKPLILNYETKYRLDVIDELGRALLNIIQVIPFGCVVFLPSYNTLESVLQRWEQIGILNKISGKKKIFKEPTEGSNVTNLLRDYNRTINLIQQKPDASHITGCILFSVVGGKMSEGINFSDDMGRAVIMIGMPYANLQSQQLQEYLLYADKSAPKGKMTPKRTELYENMCMKAVNQSIGRAIRHINDYAAIIFLDSRYTQKSIVSKIPKWISNQLVPNHNFGPCFTSISKPKSLLPKFEA
;
A
#
# COMPACT_ATOMS: atom_id res chain seq x y z
N MET A 1 25.61 2.20 -7.22
CA MET A 1 27.00 2.16 -6.70
C MET A 1 27.70 3.48 -6.92
N ASN A 2 28.28 4.04 -5.87
CA ASN A 2 29.31 5.08 -6.01
C ASN A 2 30.51 4.47 -6.77
N LYS A 3 31.19 5.26 -7.61
CA LYS A 3 32.38 4.77 -8.32
C LYS A 3 33.47 4.41 -7.31
N SER A 4 33.86 3.14 -7.27
CA SER A 4 34.97 2.72 -6.42
C SER A 4 36.29 3.27 -6.96
N PRO A 5 37.14 3.89 -6.12
CA PRO A 5 38.48 4.31 -6.54
C PRO A 5 39.47 3.15 -6.68
N PHE A 6 39.11 1.94 -6.22
CA PHE A 6 40.01 0.79 -6.15
C PHE A 6 39.79 -0.25 -7.26
N LEU A 7 38.62 -0.22 -7.92
CA LEU A 7 38.22 -1.20 -8.93
C LEU A 7 38.25 -0.62 -10.35
N SER A 8 38.50 -1.47 -11.34
CA SER A 8 38.49 -1.08 -12.75
C SER A 8 37.08 -0.76 -13.26
N ASN A 9 36.98 0.10 -14.28
CA ASN A 9 35.76 0.28 -15.08
C ASN A 9 36.00 -0.22 -16.52
N PRO A 10 35.15 -1.09 -17.09
CA PRO A 10 33.95 -1.69 -16.49
C PRO A 10 34.26 -2.64 -15.33
N LEU A 11 33.28 -2.82 -14.43
CA LEU A 11 33.41 -3.65 -13.23
C LEU A 11 33.56 -5.13 -13.61
N LYS A 12 34.57 -5.77 -13.02
CA LYS A 12 34.92 -7.17 -13.25
C LYS A 12 35.00 -7.93 -11.93
N LEU A 13 34.36 -9.09 -11.89
CA LEU A 13 34.28 -10.00 -10.75
C LEU A 13 35.19 -11.22 -11.02
N GLY A 14 36.17 -11.45 -10.16
CA GLY A 14 36.92 -12.71 -10.12
C GLY A 14 36.22 -13.66 -9.16
N LEU A 15 35.47 -14.62 -9.70
CA LEU A 15 34.69 -15.58 -8.91
C LEU A 15 35.58 -16.74 -8.50
N PHE A 16 35.66 -17.05 -7.21
CA PHE A 16 36.45 -18.17 -6.69
C PHE A 16 35.57 -19.09 -5.84
N PRO A 17 34.93 -20.10 -6.45
CA PRO A 17 34.25 -21.16 -5.68
C PRO A 17 35.31 -22.08 -5.06
N ALA A 18 35.29 -22.21 -3.74
CA ALA A 18 36.26 -22.99 -2.98
C ALA A 18 35.60 -24.13 -2.19
N PRO A 19 35.30 -25.28 -2.86
CA PRO A 19 34.72 -26.44 -2.20
C PRO A 19 35.73 -27.08 -1.25
N PHE A 20 35.69 -26.71 0.03
CA PHE A 20 36.66 -27.11 1.05
C PHE A 20 35.99 -27.25 2.42
N ASN A 21 36.46 -28.20 3.23
CA ASN A 21 35.96 -28.49 4.57
C ASN A 21 37.08 -28.89 5.55
N GLY A 22 38.34 -28.66 5.17
CA GLY A 22 39.49 -29.19 5.90
C GLY A 22 39.73 -28.55 7.26
N GLY A 23 39.18 -27.35 7.50
CA GLY A 23 39.23 -26.63 8.77
C GLY A 23 38.27 -27.18 9.82
N GLN A 24 37.24 -27.93 9.42
CA GLN A 24 36.18 -28.49 10.29
C GLN A 24 36.23 -30.02 10.36
N VAL A 25 37.21 -30.59 11.06
CA VAL A 25 37.37 -32.05 11.14
C VAL A 25 36.30 -32.68 12.05
N ILE A 26 35.52 -33.61 11.48
CA ILE A 26 34.54 -34.42 12.20
C ILE A 26 35.27 -35.34 13.18
N SER A 27 35.06 -35.14 14.48
CA SER A 27 35.53 -36.07 15.52
C SER A 27 34.36 -36.90 16.05
N ASN A 28 34.50 -38.22 16.09
CA ASN A 28 33.48 -39.11 16.65
C ASN A 28 33.39 -39.04 18.20
N GLU A 29 34.34 -38.38 18.86
CA GLU A 29 34.42 -38.29 20.33
C GLU A 29 33.64 -37.10 20.92
N TYR A 30 33.43 -36.02 20.15
CA TYR A 30 32.66 -34.84 20.56
C TYR A 30 31.69 -34.45 19.45
N LYS A 31 30.39 -34.59 19.72
CA LYS A 31 29.30 -34.59 18.73
C LYS A 31 28.96 -33.23 18.09
N LEU A 32 29.83 -32.21 18.13
CA LEU A 32 29.37 -30.82 17.92
C LEU A 32 30.16 -29.91 16.97
N GLU A 33 31.35 -30.23 16.45
CA GLU A 33 32.21 -29.17 15.85
C GLU A 33 32.71 -29.42 14.42
N GLY A 34 32.12 -30.38 13.69
CA GLY A 34 32.37 -30.53 12.26
C GLY A 34 31.24 -31.30 11.58
N LYS A 35 30.66 -30.71 10.52
CA LYS A 35 29.63 -31.35 9.70
C LYS A 35 30.10 -31.37 8.25
N SER A 36 30.10 -32.55 7.62
CA SER A 36 30.36 -32.65 6.17
C SER A 36 29.30 -31.88 5.38
N GLY A 37 29.60 -31.59 4.11
CA GLY A 37 28.65 -30.99 3.19
C GLY A 37 28.89 -29.52 2.92
N VAL A 38 29.63 -28.80 3.78
CA VAL A 38 30.02 -27.40 3.54
C VAL A 38 30.82 -27.23 2.24
N GLU A 39 31.60 -28.24 1.85
CA GLU A 39 32.33 -28.25 0.58
C GLU A 39 31.40 -28.25 -0.66
N LYS A 40 30.13 -28.60 -0.50
CA LYS A 40 29.13 -28.54 -1.59
C LYS A 40 28.47 -27.16 -1.70
N GLY A 41 28.53 -26.34 -0.65
CA GLY A 41 27.97 -24.99 -0.59
C GLY A 41 28.34 -24.09 -1.77
N PRO A 42 29.64 -23.94 -2.12
CA PRO A 42 30.07 -23.08 -3.21
C PRO A 42 29.41 -23.39 -4.54
N ASN A 43 29.32 -24.68 -4.90
CA ASN A 43 28.69 -25.09 -6.15
C ASN A 43 27.17 -24.84 -6.11
N MET A 44 26.52 -25.05 -4.96
CA MET A 44 25.08 -24.83 -4.80
C MET A 44 24.70 -23.35 -4.90
N ILE A 45 25.50 -22.43 -4.36
CA ILE A 45 25.29 -20.98 -4.48
C ILE A 45 25.34 -20.53 -5.95
N LEU A 46 26.15 -21.19 -6.79
CA LEU A 46 26.29 -20.85 -8.21
C LEU A 46 25.19 -21.43 -9.13
N THR A 47 24.22 -22.16 -8.57
CA THR A 47 23.12 -22.74 -9.36
C THR A 47 22.02 -21.72 -9.72
N GLY A 48 21.17 -22.10 -10.68
CA GLY A 48 20.04 -21.27 -11.11
C GLY A 48 20.46 -20.04 -11.93
N ASP A 49 19.69 -18.96 -11.81
CA ASP A 49 19.90 -17.73 -12.58
C ASP A 49 20.93 -16.78 -11.97
N PHE A 50 21.58 -17.15 -10.86
CA PHE A 50 22.45 -16.27 -10.06
C PHE A 50 23.53 -15.53 -10.87
N LEU A 51 24.26 -16.23 -11.72
CA LEU A 51 25.31 -15.62 -12.56
C LEU A 51 24.73 -14.67 -13.63
N SER A 52 23.54 -14.98 -14.13
CA SER A 52 22.83 -14.10 -15.07
C SER A 52 22.35 -12.82 -14.38
N GLU A 53 21.90 -12.93 -13.12
CA GLU A 53 21.51 -11.79 -12.28
C GLU A 53 22.72 -10.88 -11.98
N ILE A 54 23.89 -11.43 -11.66
CA ILE A 54 25.12 -10.64 -11.51
C ILE A 54 25.44 -9.85 -12.78
N THR A 55 25.27 -10.49 -13.95
CA THR A 55 25.51 -9.82 -15.24
C THR A 55 24.51 -8.68 -15.47
N SER A 56 23.27 -8.85 -15.04
CA SER A 56 22.23 -7.81 -15.12
C SER A 56 22.52 -6.58 -14.25
N LEU A 57 23.31 -6.74 -13.18
CA LEU A 57 23.82 -5.65 -12.33
C LEU A 57 24.96 -4.85 -13.00
N GLY A 58 25.37 -5.22 -14.21
CA GLY A 58 26.44 -4.55 -14.95
C GLY A 58 27.85 -5.09 -14.66
N TRP A 59 27.95 -6.24 -14.00
CA TRP A 59 29.22 -6.91 -13.74
C TRP A 59 29.54 -7.90 -14.85
N THR A 60 30.81 -7.95 -15.25
CA THR A 60 31.34 -9.10 -16.00
C THR A 60 32.08 -10.00 -15.03
N TYR A 61 31.98 -11.32 -15.18
CA TYR A 61 32.65 -12.26 -14.28
C TYR A 61 33.51 -13.26 -15.06
N TYR A 62 34.50 -13.82 -14.39
CA TYR A 62 35.28 -14.96 -14.85
C TYR A 62 35.55 -15.88 -13.66
N ASP A 63 35.67 -17.16 -13.94
CA ASP A 63 36.11 -18.12 -12.95
C ASP A 63 37.61 -17.95 -12.69
N ALA A 64 37.94 -17.49 -11.49
CA ALA A 64 39.31 -17.35 -11.01
C ALA A 64 39.82 -18.68 -10.41
N SER A 65 38.95 -19.67 -10.22
CA SER A 65 39.35 -21.00 -9.81
C SER A 65 39.88 -21.78 -11.04
N ASN A 66 41.14 -22.20 -10.95
CA ASN A 66 41.83 -22.98 -11.98
C ASN A 66 42.55 -24.17 -11.31
N ILE A 67 41.88 -24.83 -10.37
CA ILE A 67 42.51 -25.75 -9.41
C ILE A 67 42.03 -27.18 -9.64
N ARG A 68 42.96 -28.14 -9.57
CA ARG A 68 42.67 -29.55 -9.32
C ARG A 68 42.20 -29.67 -7.86
N SER A 69 41.00 -30.23 -7.61
CA SER A 69 40.38 -30.45 -6.29
C SER A 69 41.33 -30.35 -5.08
N PHE A 70 40.95 -29.56 -4.07
CA PHE A 70 41.67 -29.44 -2.80
C PHE A 70 41.90 -30.80 -2.11
N GLU A 71 41.06 -31.80 -2.39
CA GLU A 71 41.16 -33.17 -1.85
C GLU A 71 42.48 -33.86 -2.19
N SER A 72 43.13 -33.46 -3.29
CA SER A 72 44.40 -34.07 -3.71
C SER A 72 45.55 -33.90 -2.71
N PHE A 73 45.43 -32.97 -1.76
CA PHE A 73 46.39 -32.71 -0.68
C PHE A 73 45.91 -33.18 0.71
N LYS A 74 44.76 -33.87 0.79
CA LYS A 74 44.26 -34.40 2.05
C LYS A 74 45.17 -35.52 2.55
N ASN A 75 45.62 -35.42 3.80
CA ASN A 75 46.41 -36.44 4.46
C ASN A 75 45.83 -36.70 5.85
N GLU A 76 45.38 -37.94 6.10
CA GLU A 76 44.72 -38.32 7.36
C GLU A 76 45.64 -38.24 8.58
N ASN A 77 46.97 -38.22 8.37
CA ASN A 77 47.97 -38.10 9.42
C ASN A 77 48.49 -36.65 9.63
N ASP A 78 47.84 -35.66 9.01
CA ASP A 78 48.22 -34.25 9.13
C ASP A 78 47.81 -33.68 10.49
N LYS A 79 48.73 -33.77 11.46
CA LYS A 79 48.56 -33.21 12.81
C LYS A 79 49.78 -32.40 13.22
N PHE A 80 49.54 -31.24 13.82
CA PHE A 80 50.57 -30.38 14.40
C PHE A 80 50.12 -29.92 15.78
N LYS A 81 50.78 -30.38 16.85
CA LYS A 81 50.29 -30.22 18.23
C LYS A 81 48.83 -30.74 18.35
N ASN A 82 47.92 -29.93 18.90
CA ASN A 82 46.49 -30.23 18.97
C ASN A 82 45.74 -29.94 17.64
N ILE A 83 46.42 -29.34 16.65
CA ILE A 83 45.81 -28.89 15.39
C ILE A 83 45.70 -30.04 14.39
N LYS A 84 44.53 -30.11 13.75
CA LYS A 84 44.21 -31.06 12.69
C LYS A 84 44.35 -30.39 11.32
N ASN A 85 44.82 -31.13 10.32
CA ASN A 85 44.87 -30.72 8.91
C ASN A 85 45.66 -29.43 8.62
N SER A 86 46.70 -29.10 9.42
CA SER A 86 47.38 -27.80 9.28
C SER A 86 48.01 -27.58 7.90
N LYS A 87 48.63 -28.62 7.32
CA LYS A 87 49.23 -28.54 5.98
C LYS A 87 48.16 -28.49 4.89
N TRP A 88 47.04 -29.20 5.08
CA TRP A 88 45.95 -29.19 4.11
C TRP A 88 45.23 -27.84 4.06
N VAL A 89 44.89 -27.27 5.22
CA VAL A 89 44.30 -25.93 5.34
C VAL A 89 45.28 -24.86 4.86
N GLY A 90 46.56 -24.98 5.21
CA GLY A 90 47.62 -24.11 4.73
C GLY A 90 47.78 -24.15 3.20
N PHE A 91 47.77 -25.34 2.60
CA PHE A 91 47.78 -25.50 1.13
C PHE A 91 46.57 -24.83 0.48
N ALA A 92 45.36 -25.09 0.96
CA ALA A 92 44.14 -24.48 0.42
C ALA A 92 44.23 -22.95 0.46
N ASN A 93 44.64 -22.38 1.60
CA ASN A 93 44.82 -20.94 1.75
C ASN A 93 45.95 -20.37 0.88
N SER A 94 47.05 -21.10 0.66
CA SER A 94 48.11 -20.65 -0.24
C SER A 94 47.63 -20.52 -1.69
N VAL A 95 46.72 -21.40 -2.10
CA VAL A 95 46.11 -21.37 -3.43
C VAL A 95 45.11 -20.22 -3.54
N VAL A 96 44.23 -20.06 -2.54
CA VAL A 96 43.31 -18.90 -2.45
C VAL A 96 44.09 -17.60 -2.53
N TYR A 97 45.14 -17.46 -1.70
CA TYR A 97 46.02 -16.29 -1.67
C TYR A 97 46.60 -15.99 -3.06
N SER A 98 47.23 -16.98 -3.69
CA SER A 98 47.86 -16.79 -4.99
C SER A 98 46.85 -16.34 -6.06
N LYS A 99 45.65 -16.90 -6.07
CA LYS A 99 44.64 -16.61 -7.10
C LYS A 99 43.92 -15.30 -6.86
N LEU A 100 43.49 -15.02 -5.64
CA LEU A 100 42.83 -13.74 -5.34
C LEU A 100 43.82 -12.55 -5.41
N LYS A 101 45.12 -12.80 -5.18
CA LYS A 101 46.17 -11.81 -5.46
C LYS A 101 46.21 -11.41 -6.93
N GLU A 102 46.11 -12.37 -7.87
CA GLU A 102 46.02 -12.08 -9.31
C GLU A 102 44.77 -11.22 -9.62
N VAL A 103 43.63 -11.53 -8.99
CA VAL A 103 42.38 -10.75 -9.16
C VAL A 103 42.56 -9.30 -8.70
N HIS A 104 43.12 -9.08 -7.50
CA HIS A 104 43.40 -7.74 -6.98
C HIS A 104 44.44 -6.97 -7.80
N GLN A 105 45.47 -7.65 -8.32
CA GLN A 105 46.48 -7.02 -9.17
C GLN A 105 45.86 -6.42 -10.44
N ASN A 106 44.85 -7.09 -10.99
CA ASN A 106 44.07 -6.63 -12.13
C ASN A 106 42.98 -5.60 -11.77
N GLN A 107 42.88 -5.17 -10.51
CA GLN A 107 41.83 -4.26 -10.01
C GLN A 107 40.41 -4.81 -10.23
N HIS A 108 40.26 -6.13 -10.28
CA HIS A 108 38.97 -6.80 -10.29
C HIS A 108 38.52 -7.06 -8.85
N PHE A 109 37.22 -7.25 -8.64
CA PHE A 109 36.64 -7.59 -7.34
C PHE A 109 36.76 -9.10 -7.09
N PRO A 110 37.54 -9.57 -6.11
CA PRO A 110 37.50 -10.97 -5.70
C PRO A 110 36.27 -11.29 -4.87
N LEU A 111 35.57 -12.34 -5.29
CA LEU A 111 34.49 -12.96 -4.54
C LEU A 111 34.89 -14.41 -4.21
N LEU A 112 35.20 -14.65 -2.94
CA LEU A 112 35.39 -16.00 -2.42
C LEU A 112 34.03 -16.56 -1.99
N ILE A 113 33.63 -17.68 -2.59
CA ILE A 113 32.51 -18.49 -2.12
C ILE A 113 33.11 -19.75 -1.51
N GLY A 114 33.32 -19.73 -0.19
CA GLY A 114 34.04 -20.79 0.53
C GLY A 114 33.11 -21.80 1.16
N GLY A 115 33.55 -23.06 1.23
CA GLY A 115 32.91 -24.02 2.12
C GLY A 115 33.26 -23.76 3.59
N ASP A 116 34.52 -23.41 3.87
CA ASP A 116 35.07 -23.29 5.22
C ASP A 116 35.59 -21.86 5.48
N HIS A 117 35.25 -21.25 6.62
CA HIS A 117 35.70 -19.89 6.96
C HIS A 117 37.22 -19.77 7.18
N SER A 118 37.94 -20.87 7.42
CA SER A 118 39.42 -20.87 7.47
C SER A 118 40.08 -20.39 6.17
N LEU A 119 39.36 -20.38 5.04
CA LEU A 119 39.84 -19.86 3.75
C LEU A 119 40.02 -18.33 3.74
N ALA A 120 39.43 -17.63 4.73
CA ALA A 120 39.58 -16.19 4.88
C ALA A 120 41.04 -15.76 5.13
N VAL A 121 41.90 -16.66 5.64
CA VAL A 121 43.34 -16.38 5.78
C VAL A 121 43.95 -16.04 4.43
N GLY A 122 43.65 -16.83 3.40
CA GLY A 122 44.17 -16.65 2.04
C GLY A 122 43.59 -15.41 1.35
N SER A 123 42.28 -15.19 1.46
CA SER A 123 41.62 -14.04 0.82
C SER A 123 42.06 -12.71 1.44
N VAL A 124 42.08 -12.60 2.78
CA VAL A 124 42.48 -11.38 3.48
C VAL A 124 43.97 -11.10 3.26
N ALA A 125 44.82 -12.12 3.24
CA ALA A 125 46.24 -11.95 2.90
C ALA A 125 46.43 -11.44 1.46
N ALA A 126 45.59 -11.86 0.51
CA ALA A 126 45.62 -11.35 -0.86
C ALA A 126 45.22 -9.88 -0.94
N THR A 127 44.19 -9.47 -0.18
CA THR A 127 43.81 -8.05 -0.05
C THR A 127 44.95 -7.22 0.50
N ALA A 128 45.59 -7.67 1.59
CA ALA A 128 46.68 -6.96 2.24
C ALA A 128 47.92 -6.77 1.34
N ASP A 129 48.17 -7.72 0.43
CA ASP A 129 49.28 -7.64 -0.54
C ASP A 129 49.12 -6.44 -1.50
N LYS A 130 47.88 -6.19 -1.96
CA LYS A 130 47.55 -5.04 -2.81
C LYS A 130 47.33 -3.75 -2.02
N HIS A 131 46.65 -3.86 -0.88
CA HIS A 131 46.19 -2.75 -0.06
C HIS A 131 46.86 -2.82 1.32
N LYS A 132 48.02 -2.18 1.45
CA LYS A 132 48.83 -2.23 2.69
C LYS A 132 48.12 -1.72 3.95
N ASP A 133 47.15 -0.80 3.80
CA ASP A 133 46.25 -0.37 4.87
C ASP A 133 44.82 -0.55 4.36
N PHE A 134 44.07 -1.43 5.01
CA PHE A 134 42.70 -1.81 4.66
C PHE A 134 41.92 -2.08 5.95
N CYS A 135 40.60 -2.12 5.84
CA CYS A 135 39.70 -2.43 6.94
C CYS A 135 39.09 -3.81 6.73
N LEU A 136 39.04 -4.62 7.78
CA LEU A 136 38.35 -5.90 7.79
C LEU A 136 37.07 -5.78 8.63
N ILE A 137 35.93 -6.03 8.01
CA ILE A 137 34.66 -6.21 8.72
C ILE A 137 34.40 -7.71 8.75
N TRP A 138 34.32 -8.27 9.96
CA TRP A 138 34.08 -9.68 10.20
C TRP A 138 32.66 -9.86 10.74
N VAL A 139 31.79 -10.49 9.95
CA VAL A 139 30.37 -10.69 10.29
C VAL A 139 30.15 -12.17 10.54
N ASP A 140 29.91 -12.51 11.80
CA ASP A 140 30.02 -13.89 12.29
C ASP A 140 29.34 -14.03 13.67
N ALA A 141 28.86 -15.23 14.00
CA ALA A 141 28.44 -15.59 15.34
C ALA A 141 29.62 -15.76 16.32
N HIS A 142 30.77 -16.18 15.80
CA HIS A 142 32.02 -16.53 16.46
C HIS A 142 33.13 -15.51 16.15
N ALA A 143 34.20 -15.47 16.96
CA ALA A 143 35.31 -14.53 16.72
C ALA A 143 36.43 -15.10 15.86
N ASP A 144 36.53 -16.42 15.75
CA ASP A 144 37.50 -17.11 14.91
C ASP A 144 38.96 -16.66 15.14
N ILE A 145 39.26 -16.34 16.40
CA ILE A 145 40.53 -15.74 16.84
C ILE A 145 41.28 -16.62 17.84
N ASN A 146 40.85 -17.88 18.04
CA ASN A 146 41.64 -18.81 18.83
C ASN A 146 43.04 -19.00 18.21
N THR A 147 44.06 -19.12 19.06
CA THR A 147 45.42 -19.46 18.63
C THR A 147 45.57 -20.98 18.56
N VAL A 148 46.65 -21.44 17.92
CA VAL A 148 46.96 -22.87 17.83
C VAL A 148 47.15 -23.55 19.20
N ASP A 149 47.41 -22.78 20.25
CA ASP A 149 47.58 -23.26 21.61
C ASP A 149 46.30 -23.07 22.46
N SER A 150 45.36 -22.20 22.07
CA SER A 150 44.12 -21.94 22.81
C SER A 150 42.90 -22.72 22.31
N THR A 151 42.90 -23.18 21.06
CA THR A 151 41.78 -23.97 20.51
C THR A 151 41.63 -25.32 21.22
N LEU A 152 40.42 -25.60 21.70
CA LEU A 152 40.07 -26.85 22.37
C LEU A 152 39.81 -27.98 21.36
N SER A 153 39.19 -27.64 20.24
CA SER A 153 38.75 -28.58 19.19
C SER A 153 39.89 -29.07 18.30
N GLY A 154 40.95 -28.26 18.18
CA GLY A 154 42.03 -28.47 17.22
C GLY A 154 41.64 -28.16 15.76
N ASN A 155 40.41 -27.68 15.53
CA ASN A 155 39.92 -27.28 14.21
C ASN A 155 40.41 -25.87 13.87
N LEU A 156 40.95 -25.70 12.66
CA LEU A 156 41.51 -24.42 12.20
C LEU A 156 40.45 -23.42 11.74
N HIS A 157 39.20 -23.87 11.55
CA HIS A 157 38.07 -22.98 11.26
C HIS A 157 37.94 -21.87 12.31
N GLY A 158 38.11 -22.14 13.60
CA GLY A 158 38.03 -21.12 14.66
C GLY A 158 39.31 -20.30 14.89
N CYS A 159 40.30 -20.38 14.00
CA CYS A 159 41.60 -19.71 14.15
C CYS A 159 41.99 -18.65 13.08
N PRO A 160 41.27 -18.39 11.98
CA PRO A 160 41.81 -17.63 10.85
C PRO A 160 42.29 -16.23 11.22
N VAL A 161 41.59 -15.52 12.12
CA VAL A 161 41.98 -14.15 12.50
C VAL A 161 43.29 -14.13 13.28
N SER A 162 43.56 -15.14 14.11
CA SER A 162 44.81 -15.21 14.87
C SER A 162 46.03 -15.42 13.97
N PHE A 163 45.87 -16.10 12.83
CA PHE A 163 46.89 -16.21 11.78
C PHE A 163 47.16 -14.85 11.12
N LEU A 164 46.10 -14.12 10.77
CA LEU A 164 46.20 -12.80 10.11
C LEU A 164 46.86 -11.74 11.01
N LEU A 165 46.60 -11.80 12.32
CA LEU A 165 47.21 -10.94 13.35
C LEU A 165 48.64 -11.37 13.74
N GLY A 166 49.10 -12.56 13.31
CA GLY A 166 50.43 -13.07 13.66
C GLY A 166 50.57 -13.55 15.11
N LEU A 167 49.46 -13.97 15.74
CA LEU A 167 49.46 -14.50 17.11
C LEU A 167 49.97 -15.94 17.17
N ASN A 168 49.93 -16.63 16.04
CA ASN A 168 50.46 -17.98 15.90
C ASN A 168 51.95 -17.93 15.55
N GLY A 169 52.74 -18.80 16.19
CA GLY A 169 54.13 -19.03 15.80
C GLY A 169 54.24 -19.68 14.42
N ASN A 170 55.37 -20.34 14.13
CA ASN A 170 55.52 -21.04 12.86
C ASN A 170 54.64 -22.31 12.82
N VAL A 171 53.62 -22.31 11.96
CA VAL A 171 52.67 -23.43 11.78
C VAL A 171 52.88 -24.03 10.38
N PRO A 172 53.08 -25.36 10.27
CA PRO A 172 53.31 -26.01 8.97
C PRO A 172 52.17 -25.79 7.99
N GLY A 173 52.50 -25.38 6.77
CA GLY A 173 51.55 -25.08 5.68
C GLY A 173 51.21 -23.60 5.51
N PHE A 174 51.59 -22.75 6.47
CA PHE A 174 51.32 -21.30 6.45
C PHE A 174 52.59 -20.47 6.22
N GLU A 175 53.66 -21.06 5.67
CA GLU A 175 54.94 -20.39 5.46
C GLU A 175 54.85 -19.20 4.48
N PHE A 176 53.81 -19.17 3.64
CA PHE A 176 53.53 -18.06 2.73
C PHE A 176 52.97 -16.82 3.45
N LEU A 177 52.38 -17.00 4.64
CA LEU A 177 51.66 -15.97 5.36
C LEU A 177 52.61 -15.14 6.23
N LYS A 178 52.46 -13.83 6.15
CA LYS A 178 53.06 -12.88 7.10
C LYS A 178 51.93 -12.16 7.83
N PRO A 179 52.12 -11.74 9.09
CA PRO A 179 51.14 -10.93 9.80
C PRO A 179 50.79 -9.70 8.96
N CYS A 180 49.51 -9.56 8.63
CA CYS A 180 49.04 -8.58 7.64
C CYS A 180 47.83 -7.76 8.12
N LEU A 181 47.24 -8.13 9.27
CA LEU A 181 46.12 -7.42 9.87
C LEU A 181 46.57 -6.72 11.15
N ARG A 182 46.08 -5.48 11.34
CA ARG A 182 46.27 -4.74 12.59
C ARG A 182 45.03 -4.85 13.47
N PRO A 183 45.17 -4.94 14.81
CA PRO A 183 44.02 -4.99 15.72
C PRO A 183 43.03 -3.82 15.56
N ASP A 184 43.52 -2.61 15.27
CA ASP A 184 42.67 -1.41 15.11
C ASP A 184 42.01 -1.30 13.71
N ARG A 185 42.25 -2.29 12.83
CA ARG A 185 41.69 -2.36 11.48
C ARG A 185 40.67 -3.48 11.29
N ILE A 186 40.35 -4.21 12.35
CA ILE A 186 39.29 -5.23 12.35
C ILE A 186 38.14 -4.80 13.28
N VAL A 187 36.92 -5.07 12.84
CA VAL A 187 35.71 -4.94 13.67
C VAL A 187 34.80 -6.15 13.47
N TYR A 188 34.26 -6.65 14.58
CA TYR A 188 33.30 -7.74 14.57
C TYR A 188 31.86 -7.25 14.69
N ILE A 189 30.93 -7.87 13.97
CA ILE A 189 29.50 -7.62 14.07
C ILE A 189 28.75 -8.96 14.11
N GLY A 190 27.86 -9.15 15.09
CA GLY A 190 27.02 -10.35 15.20
C GLY A 190 27.46 -11.36 16.25
N LEU A 191 28.55 -11.07 16.97
CA LEU A 191 29.12 -11.99 17.97
C LEU A 191 28.11 -12.35 19.05
N ARG A 192 27.99 -13.65 19.32
CA ARG A 192 27.13 -14.15 20.40
C ARG A 192 27.59 -15.48 20.99
N ASP A 193 28.46 -16.24 20.31
CA ASP A 193 29.05 -17.46 20.84
C ASP A 193 30.58 -17.35 20.82
N LEU A 194 31.19 -17.30 22.01
CA LEU A 194 32.60 -16.92 22.16
C LEU A 194 33.25 -17.73 23.28
N ASP A 195 34.41 -18.29 22.97
CA ASP A 195 35.27 -18.96 23.93
C ASP A 195 35.88 -17.98 24.94
N ASN A 196 36.25 -18.49 26.11
CA ASN A 196 36.93 -17.68 27.12
C ASN A 196 38.30 -17.16 26.63
N ALA A 197 39.00 -17.94 25.80
CA ALA A 197 40.27 -17.53 25.22
C ALA A 197 40.09 -16.38 24.22
N GLU A 198 39.10 -16.47 23.34
CA GLU A 198 38.78 -15.41 22.38
C GLU A 198 38.40 -14.10 23.08
N LYS A 199 37.54 -14.17 24.10
CA LYS A 199 37.19 -13.00 24.94
C LYS A 199 38.41 -12.34 25.56
N LYS A 200 39.42 -13.12 25.93
CA LYS A 200 40.67 -12.62 26.50
C LYS A 200 41.52 -11.93 25.42
N ILE A 201 41.69 -12.56 24.26
CA ILE A 201 42.47 -12.02 23.14
C ILE A 201 41.85 -10.71 22.64
N LEU A 202 40.52 -10.65 22.44
CA LEU A 202 39.81 -9.46 22.00
C LEU A 202 40.01 -8.27 22.95
N LYS A 203 40.02 -8.53 24.28
CA LYS A 203 40.27 -7.50 25.29
C LYS A 203 41.73 -7.07 25.35
N GLU A 204 42.67 -8.02 25.25
CA GLU A 204 44.11 -7.72 25.32
C GLU A 204 44.59 -6.90 24.11
N LEU A 205 44.00 -7.14 22.94
CA LEU A 205 44.32 -6.44 21.69
C LEU A 205 43.45 -5.19 21.44
N ASP A 206 42.51 -4.87 22.34
CA ASP A 206 41.54 -3.77 22.21
C ASP A 206 40.78 -3.77 20.87
N ILE A 207 40.36 -4.96 20.42
CA ILE A 207 39.62 -5.11 19.17
C ILE A 207 38.16 -4.75 19.37
N LYS A 208 37.61 -3.90 18.48
CA LYS A 208 36.22 -3.48 18.57
C LYS A 208 35.27 -4.62 18.16
N THR A 209 34.31 -4.89 19.02
CA THR A 209 33.28 -5.91 18.81
C THR A 209 31.88 -5.36 19.04
N PHE A 210 30.95 -5.74 18.18
CA PHE A 210 29.51 -5.52 18.37
C PHE A 210 28.81 -6.86 18.47
N SER A 211 28.25 -7.11 19.65
CA SER A 211 27.45 -8.30 19.92
C SER A 211 26.01 -8.11 19.47
N MET A 212 25.22 -9.19 19.44
CA MET A 212 23.78 -9.08 19.18
C MET A 212 23.05 -8.19 20.20
N HIS A 213 23.53 -8.10 21.44
CA HIS A 213 22.99 -7.14 22.42
C HIS A 213 23.20 -5.67 21.99
N ASP A 214 24.30 -5.35 21.31
CA ASP A 214 24.53 -4.00 20.79
C ASP A 214 23.61 -3.69 19.60
N VAL A 215 23.37 -4.68 18.74
CA VAL A 215 22.41 -4.58 17.63
C VAL A 215 20.99 -4.38 18.16
N ASP A 216 20.56 -5.17 19.15
CA ASP A 216 19.24 -5.03 19.79
C ASP A 216 19.06 -3.65 20.45
N LYS A 217 20.12 -3.14 21.08
CA LYS A 217 20.06 -1.89 21.85
C LYS A 217 20.11 -0.64 20.98
N TYR A 218 20.96 -0.62 19.97
CA TYR A 218 21.23 0.59 19.18
C TYR A 218 20.68 0.53 17.75
N GLY A 219 20.25 -0.65 17.30
CA GLY A 219 19.88 -0.94 15.93
C GLY A 219 21.09 -1.13 15.01
N ILE A 220 20.95 -1.96 13.99
CA ILE A 220 22.03 -2.30 13.06
C ILE A 220 22.65 -1.08 12.38
N ALA A 221 21.85 -0.05 12.05
CA ALA A 221 22.33 1.13 11.35
C ALA A 221 23.36 1.92 12.16
N LYS A 222 23.11 2.07 13.47
CA LYS A 222 24.05 2.75 14.36
C LYS A 222 25.32 1.92 14.57
N VAL A 223 25.16 0.61 14.72
CA VAL A 223 26.29 -0.33 14.85
C VAL A 223 27.24 -0.26 13.64
N ILE A 224 26.71 -0.25 12.42
CA ILE A 224 27.52 -0.14 11.20
C ILE A 224 28.23 1.22 11.12
N GLU A 225 27.52 2.31 11.44
CA GLU A 225 28.11 3.64 11.46
C GLU A 225 29.30 3.71 12.43
N ASP A 226 29.12 3.18 13.65
CA ASP A 226 30.16 3.17 14.68
C ASP A 226 31.30 2.21 14.34
N ALA A 227 31.00 1.07 13.70
CA ALA A 227 32.00 0.14 13.19
C ALA A 227 32.88 0.80 12.13
N LEU A 228 32.26 1.42 11.11
CA LEU A 228 32.99 2.16 10.07
C LEU A 228 33.75 3.36 10.64
N ASN A 229 33.21 4.07 11.63
CA ASN A 229 33.91 5.17 12.30
C ASN A 229 35.14 4.70 13.08
N HIS A 230 35.11 3.48 13.61
CA HIS A 230 36.25 2.88 14.30
C HIS A 230 37.36 2.50 13.31
N VAL A 231 37.05 1.67 12.30
CA VAL A 231 38.09 1.12 11.40
C VAL A 231 38.45 2.06 10.25
N ASN A 232 37.53 2.90 9.79
CA ASN A 232 37.65 3.72 8.58
C ASN A 232 37.03 5.13 8.73
N LYS A 233 37.43 5.86 9.78
CA LYS A 233 36.87 7.17 10.15
C LYS A 233 36.76 8.17 8.97
N GLU A 234 37.81 8.27 8.16
CA GLU A 234 37.90 9.21 7.03
C GLU A 234 37.27 8.68 5.73
N ARG A 235 36.73 7.45 5.73
CA ARG A 235 36.06 6.80 4.58
C ARG A 235 36.92 6.81 3.31
N ASN A 236 38.20 6.47 3.46
CA ASN A 236 39.18 6.50 2.37
C ASN A 236 40.00 5.20 2.23
N LEU A 237 39.81 4.22 3.12
CA LEU A 237 40.49 2.94 3.05
C LEU A 237 39.63 1.87 2.38
N PRO A 238 40.24 0.91 1.67
CA PRO A 238 39.53 -0.24 1.11
C PRO A 238 38.99 -1.14 2.22
N ILE A 239 37.81 -1.72 1.99
CA ILE A 239 37.11 -2.60 2.92
C ILE A 239 37.08 -4.02 2.37
N HIS A 240 37.56 -4.98 3.16
CA HIS A 240 37.32 -6.41 2.96
C HIS A 240 36.18 -6.81 3.88
N LEU A 241 35.12 -7.41 3.32
CA LEU A 241 34.01 -7.96 4.10
C LEU A 241 34.10 -9.48 4.11
N SER A 242 34.23 -10.07 5.29
CA SER A 242 34.10 -11.52 5.47
C SER A 242 32.78 -11.81 6.18
N PHE A 243 31.93 -12.61 5.55
CA PHE A 243 30.58 -12.89 6.03
C PHE A 243 30.36 -14.40 6.17
N ASP A 244 30.26 -14.85 7.41
CA ASP A 244 29.76 -16.18 7.74
C ASP A 244 28.23 -16.17 7.70
N ILE A 245 27.62 -17.14 7.01
CA ILE A 245 26.17 -17.24 6.92
C ILE A 245 25.52 -17.48 8.31
N ASP A 246 26.26 -18.04 9.27
CA ASP A 246 25.80 -18.29 10.63
C ASP A 246 25.72 -17.02 11.50
N ALA A 247 26.24 -15.88 11.02
CA ALA A 247 25.99 -14.58 11.63
C ALA A 247 24.49 -14.24 11.65
N LEU A 248 23.73 -14.77 10.68
CA LEU A 248 22.28 -14.68 10.64
C LEU A 248 21.63 -15.61 11.67
N ASP A 249 20.40 -15.28 12.07
CA ASP A 249 19.62 -16.17 12.91
C ASP A 249 19.39 -17.54 12.22
N SER A 250 19.46 -18.62 13.01
CA SER A 250 19.25 -19.98 12.50
C SER A 250 17.89 -20.22 11.84
N THR A 251 16.86 -19.40 12.11
CA THR A 251 15.58 -19.45 11.39
C THR A 251 15.67 -18.90 9.97
N ILE A 252 16.67 -18.06 9.69
CA ILE A 252 16.94 -17.44 8.39
C ILE A 252 17.94 -18.28 7.59
N ALA A 253 19.02 -18.74 8.24
CA ALA A 253 20.07 -19.58 7.66
C ALA A 253 20.21 -20.92 8.41
N PRO A 254 19.20 -21.81 8.35
CA PRO A 254 19.22 -23.08 9.07
C PRO A 254 20.27 -24.08 8.58
N SER A 255 20.74 -23.94 7.33
CA SER A 255 21.60 -24.92 6.66
C SER A 255 23.07 -24.48 6.73
N THR A 256 23.62 -24.42 7.94
CA THR A 256 25.02 -24.11 8.24
C THR A 256 25.60 -25.10 9.26
N GLY A 257 26.93 -25.23 9.32
CA GLY A 257 27.65 -26.13 10.22
C GLY A 257 27.33 -25.90 11.70
N THR A 258 27.31 -24.63 12.11
CA THR A 258 27.25 -24.14 13.50
C THR A 258 26.08 -23.16 13.72
N PRO A 259 24.81 -23.57 13.55
CA PRO A 259 23.68 -22.65 13.66
C PRO A 259 23.51 -22.17 15.12
N VAL A 260 23.59 -20.85 15.32
CA VAL A 260 23.38 -20.22 16.65
C VAL A 260 22.08 -19.40 16.63
N LEU A 261 21.24 -19.55 17.66
CA LEU A 261 20.00 -18.77 17.82
C LEU A 261 20.29 -17.31 18.21
N GLY A 262 19.37 -16.40 17.88
CA GLY A 262 19.44 -14.99 18.23
C GLY A 262 20.43 -14.19 17.39
N GLY A 263 20.60 -14.55 16.12
CA GLY A 263 21.49 -13.88 15.17
C GLY A 263 20.85 -12.69 14.45
N LEU A 264 21.58 -12.12 13.49
CA LEU A 264 21.05 -11.03 12.65
C LEU A 264 19.82 -11.50 11.86
N SER A 265 18.80 -10.66 11.78
CA SER A 265 17.72 -10.89 10.81
C SER A 265 18.24 -10.77 9.37
N TYR A 266 17.53 -11.36 8.40
CA TYR A 266 17.86 -11.22 6.98
C TYR A 266 18.00 -9.74 6.56
N ARG A 267 17.14 -8.87 7.11
CA ARG A 267 17.14 -7.43 6.80
C ARG A 267 18.38 -6.73 7.36
N GLU A 268 18.80 -7.07 8.57
CA GLU A 268 19.99 -6.46 9.20
C GLU A 268 21.28 -6.88 8.49
N GLY A 269 21.43 -8.18 8.20
CA GLY A 269 22.59 -8.67 7.44
C GLY A 269 22.66 -8.04 6.05
N ARG A 270 21.52 -7.90 5.37
CA ARG A 270 21.45 -7.25 4.07
C ARG A 270 21.74 -5.75 4.13
N TYR A 271 21.15 -5.04 5.09
CA TYR A 271 21.40 -3.60 5.29
C TYR A 271 22.88 -3.32 5.59
N LEU A 272 23.55 -4.20 6.35
CA LEU A 272 24.99 -4.14 6.57
C LEU A 272 25.77 -4.17 5.27
N ILE A 273 25.50 -5.16 4.42
CA ILE A 273 26.19 -5.31 3.14
C ILE A 273 25.89 -4.13 2.20
N GLU A 274 24.62 -3.71 2.09
CA GLU A 274 24.22 -2.58 1.27
C GLU A 274 24.92 -1.28 1.72
N THR A 275 24.95 -1.01 3.03
CA THR A 275 25.62 0.17 3.60
C THR A 275 27.13 0.15 3.31
N VAL A 276 27.78 -1.00 3.46
CA VAL A 276 29.21 -1.15 3.17
C VAL A 276 29.48 -0.97 1.67
N CYS A 277 28.64 -1.53 0.81
CA CYS A 277 28.71 -1.38 -0.64
C CYS A 277 28.54 0.10 -1.07
N GLU A 278 27.60 0.82 -0.47
CA GLU A 278 27.30 2.23 -0.76
C GLU A 278 28.47 3.17 -0.48
N THR A 279 29.39 2.80 0.41
CA THR A 279 30.63 3.55 0.63
C THR A 279 31.48 3.66 -0.64
N GLY A 280 31.34 2.71 -1.58
CA GLY A 280 32.22 2.57 -2.75
C GLY A 280 33.62 2.04 -2.41
N LEU A 281 33.87 1.67 -1.14
CA LEU A 281 35.17 1.23 -0.65
C LEU A 281 35.30 -0.29 -0.52
N LEU A 282 34.22 -1.04 -0.72
CA LEU A 282 34.25 -2.51 -0.68
C LEU A 282 35.09 -3.05 -1.86
N VAL A 283 36.15 -3.79 -1.55
CA VAL A 283 37.11 -4.32 -2.54
C VAL A 283 37.15 -5.84 -2.60
N ALA A 284 36.60 -6.55 -1.62
CA ALA A 284 36.58 -8.01 -1.56
C ALA A 284 35.40 -8.49 -0.71
N LEU A 285 34.83 -9.64 -1.05
CA LEU A 285 33.82 -10.34 -0.26
C LEU A 285 34.16 -11.82 -0.11
N ASP A 286 34.11 -12.31 1.13
CA ASP A 286 34.04 -13.73 1.43
C ASP A 286 32.62 -14.09 1.91
N MET A 287 32.00 -15.08 1.28
CA MET A 287 30.72 -15.68 1.69
C MET A 287 30.94 -17.17 1.93
N VAL A 288 30.72 -17.64 3.16
CA VAL A 288 31.15 -18.97 3.60
C VAL A 288 30.06 -19.75 4.37
N GLU A 289 30.32 -21.03 4.66
CA GLU A 289 29.56 -21.91 5.56
C GLU A 289 28.11 -22.26 5.16
N VAL A 290 27.74 -22.07 3.90
CA VAL A 290 26.48 -22.66 3.40
C VAL A 290 26.63 -24.17 3.28
N ASN A 291 25.86 -24.93 4.07
CA ASN A 291 25.88 -26.38 4.08
C ASN A 291 24.57 -26.98 3.54
N PRO A 292 24.52 -27.36 2.25
CA PRO A 292 23.32 -27.92 1.62
C PRO A 292 22.99 -29.36 2.07
N GLU A 293 23.79 -30.01 2.93
CA GLU A 293 23.47 -31.34 3.48
C GLU A 293 22.70 -31.27 4.82
N ILE A 294 22.54 -30.08 5.38
CA ILE A 294 21.85 -29.86 6.66
C ILE A 294 20.45 -29.32 6.41
N GLY A 295 19.49 -29.80 7.19
CA GLY A 295 18.09 -29.37 7.10
C GLY A 295 17.30 -30.05 5.99
N ASP A 296 16.02 -29.71 5.89
CA ASP A 296 15.16 -30.18 4.80
C ASP A 296 15.39 -29.38 3.51
N GLN A 297 14.79 -29.83 2.41
CA GLN A 297 14.97 -29.19 1.11
C GLN A 297 14.55 -27.71 1.11
N ALA A 298 13.53 -27.35 1.90
CA ALA A 298 13.08 -25.96 2.03
C ALA A 298 14.14 -25.09 2.73
N SER A 299 14.69 -25.58 3.84
CA SER A 299 15.76 -24.95 4.62
C SER A 299 17.04 -24.73 3.80
N GLN A 300 17.39 -25.72 2.98
CA GLN A 300 18.55 -25.68 2.08
C GLN A 300 18.36 -24.58 1.03
N ILE A 301 17.22 -24.59 0.31
CA ILE A 301 16.89 -23.58 -0.70
C ILE A 301 16.86 -22.18 -0.06
N GLN A 302 16.31 -22.06 1.14
CA GLN A 302 16.26 -20.80 1.87
C GLN A 302 17.66 -20.25 2.13
N THR A 303 18.55 -21.06 2.72
CA THR A 303 19.91 -20.62 3.08
C THR A 303 20.72 -20.25 1.83
N ILE A 304 20.61 -21.05 0.76
CA ILE A 304 21.27 -20.77 -0.53
C ILE A 304 20.78 -19.43 -1.11
N LYS A 305 19.47 -19.20 -1.14
CA LYS A 305 18.90 -17.94 -1.65
C LYS A 305 19.31 -16.74 -0.80
N VAL A 306 19.39 -16.90 0.52
CA VAL A 306 19.87 -15.84 1.41
C VAL A 306 21.32 -15.47 1.07
N ALA A 307 22.22 -16.45 0.95
CA ALA A 307 23.61 -16.21 0.55
C ALA A 307 23.72 -15.53 -0.83
N GLN A 308 22.98 -16.02 -1.83
CA GLN A 308 22.91 -15.40 -3.16
C GLN A 308 22.46 -13.93 -3.08
N ASN A 309 21.43 -13.62 -2.30
CA ASN A 309 20.93 -12.26 -2.15
C ASN A 309 21.92 -11.34 -1.42
N LEU A 310 22.61 -11.83 -0.40
CA LEU A 310 23.66 -11.09 0.30
C LEU A 310 24.83 -10.77 -0.64
N ILE A 311 25.30 -11.73 -1.45
CA ILE A 311 26.33 -11.49 -2.47
C ILE A 311 25.85 -10.44 -3.48
N LYS A 312 24.62 -10.58 -4.00
CA LYS A 312 24.06 -9.58 -4.93
C LYS A 312 24.04 -8.19 -4.29
N SER A 313 23.66 -8.06 -3.02
CA SER A 313 23.66 -6.77 -2.32
C SER A 313 25.07 -6.16 -2.23
N ALA A 314 26.11 -6.96 -2.05
CA ALA A 314 27.50 -6.48 -2.07
C ALA A 314 27.90 -5.96 -3.46
N LEU A 315 27.30 -6.52 -4.51
CA LEU A 315 27.49 -6.14 -5.90
C LEU A 315 26.54 -5.03 -6.37
N GLY A 316 25.75 -4.45 -5.44
CA GLY A 316 24.93 -3.26 -5.68
C GLY A 316 23.43 -3.54 -5.89
N TYR A 317 22.98 -4.78 -5.65
CA TYR A 317 21.57 -5.13 -5.68
C TYR A 317 20.82 -4.50 -4.50
N THR A 318 19.67 -3.89 -4.78
CA THR A 318 18.80 -3.29 -3.75
C THR A 318 17.41 -3.94 -3.79
N LEU A 319 16.72 -4.04 -2.66
CA LEU A 319 15.47 -4.80 -2.58
C LEU A 319 14.41 -4.22 -3.53
N PHE A 320 14.43 -2.91 -3.72
CA PHE A 320 13.49 -2.18 -4.56
C PHE A 320 14.15 -1.68 -5.85
N GLU A 321 14.96 -2.51 -6.52
CA GLU A 321 15.57 -2.19 -7.83
C GLU A 321 14.58 -1.71 -8.89
N SER A 322 13.35 -2.22 -8.82
CA SER A 322 12.29 -1.83 -9.73
C SER A 322 11.81 -0.40 -9.51
N PHE A 323 12.16 0.23 -8.39
CA PHE A 323 11.88 1.62 -8.13
C PHE A 323 12.61 2.48 -9.17
N PRO A 324 11.91 3.41 -9.87
CA PRO A 324 12.44 4.01 -11.09
C PRO A 324 13.62 4.99 -10.86
N PHE A 325 13.81 5.45 -9.63
CA PHE A 325 14.85 6.38 -9.18
C PHE A 325 15.42 5.94 -7.82
N HIS A 326 16.36 6.69 -7.23
CA HIS A 326 16.82 6.39 -5.87
C HIS A 326 15.72 6.78 -4.87
N PRO A 327 15.19 5.84 -4.06
CA PRO A 327 14.15 6.16 -3.09
C PRO A 327 14.67 7.10 -2.02
N TYR A 328 13.80 7.96 -1.50
CA TYR A 328 14.08 8.72 -0.27
C TYR A 328 14.02 7.80 0.95
N ASP A 329 14.70 8.12 2.05
CA ASP A 329 14.70 7.31 3.28
C ASP A 329 13.28 6.98 3.78
N ILE A 330 12.37 7.95 3.67
CA ILE A 330 10.95 7.79 4.03
C ILE A 330 10.24 6.82 3.08
N GLN A 331 10.56 6.85 1.78
CA GLN A 331 10.00 5.91 0.79
C GLN A 331 10.55 4.50 1.04
N GLN A 332 11.84 4.37 1.32
CA GLN A 332 12.46 3.08 1.62
C GLN A 332 11.83 2.47 2.88
N SER A 333 11.74 3.24 3.97
CA SER A 333 11.06 2.81 5.21
C SER A 333 9.59 2.42 4.95
N PHE A 334 8.89 3.17 4.09
CA PHE A 334 7.52 2.86 3.70
C PHE A 334 7.43 1.53 2.93
N MET A 335 8.28 1.35 1.91
CA MET A 335 8.33 0.13 1.11
C MET A 335 8.71 -1.09 1.95
N ASP A 336 9.64 -0.91 2.88
CA ASP A 336 10.07 -1.94 3.83
C ASP A 336 8.95 -2.41 4.73
N PHE A 337 8.19 -1.47 5.28
CA PHE A 337 7.04 -1.78 6.11
C PHE A 337 5.93 -2.49 5.32
N VAL A 338 5.68 -2.09 4.05
CA VAL A 338 4.72 -2.79 3.18
C VAL A 338 5.18 -4.23 2.95
N TYR A 339 6.44 -4.42 2.55
CA TYR A 339 7.00 -5.75 2.30
C TYR A 339 6.89 -6.63 3.55
N GLU A 340 7.29 -6.12 4.72
CA GLU A 340 7.23 -6.85 5.99
C GLU A 340 5.79 -7.15 6.43
N SER A 341 4.86 -6.22 6.18
CA SER A 341 3.44 -6.43 6.47
C SER A 341 2.86 -7.58 5.66
N ILE A 342 3.25 -7.70 4.38
CA ILE A 342 2.80 -8.79 3.51
C ILE A 342 3.45 -10.12 3.95
N GLU A 343 4.76 -10.11 4.21
CA GLU A 343 5.52 -11.28 4.70
C GLU A 343 4.89 -11.86 5.98
N ASN A 344 4.61 -10.99 6.94
CA ASN A 344 4.07 -11.35 8.25
C ASN A 344 2.53 -11.46 8.28
N LYS A 345 1.85 -11.45 7.12
CA LYS A 345 0.37 -11.62 7.02
C LYS A 345 -0.43 -10.60 7.85
N LYS A 346 0.10 -9.38 7.95
CA LYS A 346 -0.47 -8.28 8.75
C LYS A 346 -1.60 -7.56 8.02
N ILE A 347 -2.47 -6.94 8.81
CA ILE A 347 -3.44 -5.92 8.41
C ILE A 347 -2.88 -4.59 8.89
N SER A 348 -2.43 -3.80 7.93
CA SER A 348 -1.57 -2.67 8.18
C SER A 348 -2.20 -1.36 7.72
N ILE A 349 -2.18 -0.34 8.58
CA ILE A 349 -2.59 1.02 8.23
C ILE A 349 -1.35 1.88 8.04
N MET A 350 -1.33 2.61 6.92
CA MET A 350 -0.22 3.46 6.53
C MET A 350 -0.67 4.90 6.29
N SER A 351 -0.12 5.82 7.08
CA SER A 351 -0.27 7.26 6.90
C SER A 351 0.94 7.79 6.13
N SER A 352 0.73 8.22 4.90
CA SER A 352 1.80 8.79 4.06
C SER A 352 1.34 10.07 3.38
N PRO A 353 1.91 11.25 3.71
CA PRO A 353 1.52 12.53 3.13
C PRO A 353 1.52 12.51 1.61
N THR A 354 0.69 13.35 1.00
CA THR A 354 0.68 13.50 -0.46
C THR A 354 2.03 13.98 -1.00
N GLY A 355 2.41 13.51 -2.19
CA GLY A 355 3.66 13.93 -2.84
C GLY A 355 4.89 13.10 -2.50
N THR A 356 4.80 12.16 -1.57
CA THR A 356 5.89 11.26 -1.16
C THR A 356 6.09 10.04 -2.08
N GLY A 357 5.33 9.91 -3.18
CA GLY A 357 5.40 8.73 -4.06
C GLY A 357 4.73 7.47 -3.49
N LYS A 358 3.68 7.64 -2.67
CA LYS A 358 2.92 6.56 -2.02
C LYS A 358 2.53 5.41 -2.96
N SER A 359 1.79 5.66 -4.04
CA SER A 359 1.27 4.59 -4.92
C SER A 359 2.41 3.82 -5.60
N LEU A 360 3.47 4.51 -6.02
CA LEU A 360 4.67 3.88 -6.57
C LEU A 360 5.40 3.01 -5.54
N SER A 361 5.50 3.50 -4.30
CA SER A 361 6.12 2.76 -3.18
C SER A 361 5.29 1.52 -2.81
N LEU A 362 3.97 1.64 -2.71
CA LEU A 362 3.05 0.51 -2.48
C LEU A 362 3.21 -0.58 -3.53
N LEU A 363 3.16 -0.19 -4.81
CA LEU A 363 3.29 -1.12 -5.93
C LEU A 363 4.67 -1.76 -5.94
N THR A 364 5.74 -0.98 -5.80
CA THR A 364 7.11 -1.54 -5.82
C THR A 364 7.29 -2.57 -4.72
N ALA A 365 6.93 -2.26 -3.48
CA ALA A 365 7.08 -3.19 -2.37
C ALA A 365 6.25 -4.47 -2.55
N ALA A 366 4.99 -4.34 -2.94
CA ALA A 366 4.10 -5.49 -3.13
C ALA A 366 4.53 -6.37 -4.31
N LEU A 367 5.00 -5.78 -5.40
CA LEU A 367 5.44 -6.50 -6.59
C LEU A 367 6.81 -7.14 -6.39
N THR A 368 7.73 -6.47 -5.68
CA THR A 368 8.98 -7.09 -5.23
C THR A 368 8.68 -8.29 -4.33
N TRP A 369 7.75 -8.17 -3.38
CA TRP A 369 7.35 -9.29 -2.54
C TRP A 369 6.79 -10.45 -3.36
N LEU A 370 5.92 -10.16 -4.33
CA LEU A 370 5.34 -11.18 -5.21
C LEU A 370 6.43 -11.88 -6.02
N LYS A 371 7.36 -11.13 -6.61
CA LYS A 371 8.52 -11.65 -7.38
C LYS A 371 9.38 -12.58 -6.53
N ASN A 372 9.68 -12.19 -5.29
CA ASN A 372 10.49 -12.99 -4.38
C ASN A 372 9.78 -14.30 -3.94
N ASN A 373 8.45 -14.35 -4.05
CA ASN A 373 7.60 -15.43 -3.56
C ASN A 373 6.76 -16.10 -4.68
N GLU A 374 7.16 -16.01 -5.95
CA GLU A 374 6.37 -16.55 -7.08
C GLU A 374 6.08 -18.05 -6.97
N ASN A 375 6.93 -18.81 -6.29
CA ASN A 375 6.74 -20.24 -6.05
C ASN A 375 5.78 -20.56 -4.89
N MET A 376 5.35 -19.57 -4.10
CA MET A 376 4.38 -19.79 -3.03
C MET A 376 2.99 -20.02 -3.62
N LYS A 377 2.40 -21.17 -3.30
CA LYS A 377 1.00 -21.46 -3.59
C LYS A 377 0.11 -20.97 -2.44
N PRO A 378 -1.11 -20.49 -2.74
CA PRO A 378 -2.09 -20.17 -1.72
C PRO A 378 -2.45 -21.44 -0.92
N ASN A 379 -2.50 -21.32 0.41
CA ASN A 379 -3.00 -22.34 1.34
C ASN A 379 -4.51 -22.46 1.18
N LYS A 380 -4.93 -23.20 0.15
CA LYS A 380 -6.32 -23.63 0.01
C LYS A 380 -6.60 -24.62 1.14
N SER A 381 -7.26 -24.16 2.20
CA SER A 381 -7.69 -25.03 3.30
C SER A 381 -8.44 -26.25 2.74
N SER A 382 -8.12 -27.43 3.26
CA SER A 382 -8.68 -28.74 2.84
C SER A 382 -10.15 -28.94 3.20
N MET A 383 -10.89 -27.87 3.49
CA MET A 383 -12.34 -27.86 3.32
C MET A 383 -12.63 -27.62 1.84
N SER A 384 -12.67 -28.71 1.08
CA SER A 384 -13.37 -28.73 -0.19
C SER A 384 -14.84 -28.37 0.04
N PHE A 385 -15.17 -27.08 0.09
CA PHE A 385 -16.42 -26.67 -0.54
C PHE A 385 -16.27 -27.13 -1.98
N ASN A 386 -16.95 -28.22 -2.31
CA ASN A 386 -17.09 -28.71 -3.68
C ASN A 386 -16.99 -27.53 -4.64
N LYS A 387 -16.06 -27.55 -5.59
CA LYS A 387 -16.11 -26.73 -6.81
C LYS A 387 -17.41 -27.07 -7.56
N LYS A 388 -18.54 -26.68 -7.00
CA LYS A 388 -19.81 -26.41 -7.64
C LYS A 388 -19.93 -24.91 -7.44
N ARG A 389 -19.73 -24.17 -8.53
CA ARG A 389 -20.20 -22.79 -8.67
C ARG A 389 -21.56 -22.65 -7.94
N PRO A 390 -21.79 -21.65 -7.07
CA PRO A 390 -23.14 -21.43 -6.54
C PRO A 390 -23.97 -20.95 -7.76
N LEU A 391 -25.07 -21.58 -8.19
CA LEU A 391 -26.20 -22.15 -7.46
C LEU A 391 -26.62 -23.53 -8.04
N LYS A 392 -26.63 -24.59 -7.22
CA LYS A 392 -27.65 -25.63 -7.38
C LYS A 392 -28.88 -25.19 -6.57
N VAL A 393 -29.89 -24.67 -7.24
CA VAL A 393 -31.23 -24.53 -6.67
C VAL A 393 -31.72 -25.93 -6.27
N ASN A 394 -32.17 -26.07 -5.02
CA ASN A 394 -32.68 -27.32 -4.46
C ASN A 394 -33.69 -28.02 -5.38
N LYS A 395 -33.34 -29.20 -5.91
CA LYS A 395 -34.27 -30.12 -6.55
C LYS A 395 -35.19 -30.74 -5.49
N TYR A 396 -36.40 -30.22 -5.35
CA TYR A 396 -37.52 -31.01 -4.84
C TYR A 396 -38.27 -31.61 -6.02
N SER A 397 -38.07 -32.91 -6.24
CA SER A 397 -38.85 -33.71 -7.18
C SER A 397 -40.26 -33.93 -6.65
N LYS A 398 -41.28 -33.39 -7.34
CA LYS A 398 -42.62 -33.96 -7.36
C LYS A 398 -43.08 -34.05 -8.81
N LYS A 399 -43.23 -35.28 -9.30
CA LYS A 399 -44.04 -35.59 -10.48
C LYS A 399 -45.50 -35.32 -10.12
N SER A 400 -46.18 -34.53 -10.94
CA SER A 400 -47.64 -34.63 -11.10
C SER A 400 -47.97 -34.48 -12.58
N ALA A 401 -48.84 -35.37 -13.04
CA ALA A 401 -49.40 -35.42 -14.37
C ALA A 401 -50.32 -34.22 -14.58
N ASP A 402 -49.95 -33.33 -15.49
CA ASP A 402 -50.82 -32.82 -16.55
C ASP A 402 -50.03 -31.79 -17.38
N GLY A 403 -50.19 -31.90 -18.70
CA GLY A 403 -49.39 -31.23 -19.71
C GLY A 403 -49.58 -29.71 -19.77
N ASP A 404 -48.62 -29.09 -20.47
CA ASP A 404 -48.54 -27.69 -20.88
C ASP A 404 -47.88 -26.70 -19.90
N VAL A 405 -46.55 -26.65 -19.98
CA VAL A 405 -45.73 -25.46 -19.70
C VAL A 405 -44.71 -25.32 -20.82
N ILE A 406 -44.82 -24.24 -21.62
CA ILE A 406 -43.75 -23.80 -22.52
C ILE A 406 -42.65 -23.23 -21.65
N ASP A 407 -41.53 -23.96 -21.59
CA ASP A 407 -40.32 -23.64 -20.84
C ASP A 407 -39.57 -22.48 -21.51
N TYR A 408 -39.48 -21.34 -20.82
CA TYR A 408 -38.65 -20.19 -21.20
C TYR A 408 -37.93 -19.67 -19.96
N SER A 409 -37.06 -20.48 -19.34
CA SER A 409 -35.93 -19.96 -18.54
C SER A 409 -34.87 -20.98 -18.10
N SER A 410 -34.91 -22.24 -18.53
CA SER A 410 -33.95 -23.26 -18.05
C SER A 410 -32.56 -23.24 -18.71
N ASP A 411 -32.30 -22.39 -19.71
CA ASP A 411 -31.01 -22.35 -20.42
C ASP A 411 -30.01 -21.26 -19.95
N LEU A 412 -30.37 -20.45 -18.94
CA LEU A 412 -29.70 -19.17 -18.68
C LEU A 412 -28.51 -19.17 -17.71
N SER A 413 -28.20 -20.29 -17.06
CA SER A 413 -26.96 -20.42 -16.27
C SER A 413 -26.12 -21.64 -16.65
N ASP A 414 -26.73 -22.78 -16.93
CA ASP A 414 -25.98 -24.04 -16.98
C ASP A 414 -25.43 -24.38 -18.38
N ASN A 415 -26.10 -23.96 -19.46
CA ASN A 415 -25.65 -24.24 -20.83
C ASN A 415 -24.58 -23.28 -21.37
N LEU A 416 -24.38 -22.12 -20.74
CA LEU A 416 -23.24 -21.22 -21.01
C LEU A 416 -22.01 -21.53 -20.14
N LEU A 417 -22.15 -22.36 -19.10
CA LEU A 417 -21.10 -22.66 -18.13
C LEU A 417 -20.48 -24.06 -18.30
N ASN A 418 -21.13 -25.00 -19.00
CA ASN A 418 -20.72 -26.42 -19.12
C ASN A 418 -20.13 -26.85 -20.47
N GLN A 419 -19.78 -25.92 -21.38
CA GLN A 419 -18.97 -26.22 -22.58
C GLN A 419 -17.47 -25.92 -22.41
N TYR A 420 -17.03 -25.58 -21.21
CA TYR A 420 -15.65 -25.20 -20.92
C TYR A 420 -15.03 -26.24 -19.98
N SER A 421 -14.57 -27.35 -20.55
CA SER A 421 -13.73 -28.32 -19.89
C SER A 421 -12.61 -28.72 -20.85
N GLU A 422 -11.62 -27.86 -20.97
CA GLU A 422 -10.27 -28.19 -21.45
C GLU A 422 -9.33 -27.13 -20.85
N GLU A 423 -8.18 -27.62 -20.38
CA GLU A 423 -7.21 -27.02 -19.45
C GLU A 423 -6.95 -25.52 -19.70
N GLU A 424 -7.33 -24.66 -18.74
CA GLU A 424 -6.99 -23.22 -18.77
C GLU A 424 -5.64 -22.97 -18.08
N ASP A 425 -4.82 -22.09 -18.65
CA ASP A 425 -3.61 -21.51 -18.01
C ASP A 425 -4.04 -20.61 -16.83
N GLU A 426 -4.61 -21.22 -15.78
CA GLU A 426 -5.06 -20.53 -14.57
C GLU A 426 -3.85 -20.19 -13.70
N TYR A 427 -3.71 -18.93 -13.31
CA TYR A 427 -2.64 -18.51 -12.41
C TYR A 427 -2.92 -19.06 -10.99
N ASP A 428 -2.16 -20.08 -10.58
CA ASP A 428 -2.28 -20.76 -9.27
C ASP A 428 -1.45 -20.09 -8.15
N GLY A 429 -0.87 -18.92 -8.40
CA GLY A 429 -0.11 -18.15 -7.40
C GLY A 429 -0.95 -17.14 -6.61
N ILE A 430 -0.30 -16.39 -5.72
CA ILE A 430 -0.94 -15.36 -4.89
C ILE A 430 -1.32 -14.15 -5.76
N LYS A 431 -2.59 -13.71 -5.70
CA LYS A 431 -3.07 -12.52 -6.43
C LYS A 431 -3.02 -11.25 -5.59
N ILE A 432 -2.75 -10.12 -6.24
CA ILE A 432 -2.82 -8.78 -5.64
C ILE A 432 -4.06 -8.05 -6.15
N TYR A 433 -4.91 -7.62 -5.24
CA TYR A 433 -6.06 -6.75 -5.51
C TYR A 433 -5.74 -5.31 -5.10
N TYR A 434 -5.49 -4.44 -6.08
CA TYR A 434 -5.26 -3.02 -5.83
C TYR A 434 -6.54 -2.23 -5.99
N CYS A 435 -6.95 -1.54 -4.93
CA CYS A 435 -8.25 -0.92 -4.83
C CYS A 435 -8.15 0.57 -4.53
N SER A 436 -8.96 1.36 -5.24
CA SER A 436 -9.08 2.82 -5.05
C SER A 436 -10.54 3.25 -5.19
N ARG A 437 -10.85 4.50 -4.84
CA ARG A 437 -12.22 5.03 -4.89
C ARG A 437 -12.76 5.14 -6.33
N THR A 438 -11.96 5.59 -7.29
CA THR A 438 -12.41 5.86 -8.67
C THR A 438 -11.55 5.17 -9.72
N HIS A 439 -12.14 4.91 -10.90
CA HIS A 439 -11.40 4.39 -12.05
C HIS A 439 -10.28 5.33 -12.52
N SER A 440 -10.44 6.66 -12.38
CA SER A 440 -9.38 7.61 -12.74
C SER A 440 -8.12 7.44 -11.87
N GLN A 441 -8.29 7.19 -10.58
CA GLN A 441 -7.16 6.89 -9.68
C GLN A 441 -6.51 5.55 -10.02
N LEU A 442 -7.31 4.54 -10.36
CA LEU A 442 -6.78 3.24 -10.80
C LEU A 442 -5.95 3.37 -12.08
N SER A 443 -6.44 4.10 -13.08
CA SER A 443 -5.68 4.39 -14.31
C SER A 443 -4.38 5.12 -14.02
N GLN A 444 -4.37 6.06 -13.07
CA GLN A 444 -3.14 6.71 -12.62
C GLN A 444 -2.17 5.70 -11.99
N CYS A 445 -2.65 4.80 -11.14
CA CYS A 445 -1.82 3.77 -10.52
C CYS A 445 -1.24 2.78 -11.54
N VAL A 446 -2.02 2.39 -12.56
CA VAL A 446 -1.53 1.57 -13.68
C VAL A 446 -0.42 2.29 -14.45
N HIS A 447 -0.56 3.61 -14.65
CA HIS A 447 0.49 4.40 -15.29
C HIS A 447 1.76 4.48 -14.44
N GLU A 448 1.65 4.60 -13.10
CA GLU A 448 2.80 4.50 -12.21
C GLU A 448 3.46 3.11 -12.24
N MET A 449 2.65 2.04 -12.29
CA MET A 449 3.15 0.66 -12.41
C MET A 449 4.00 0.47 -13.68
N LYS A 450 3.57 1.06 -14.81
CA LYS A 450 4.32 1.01 -16.08
C LYS A 450 5.70 1.69 -16.02
N LYS A 451 5.98 2.51 -15.00
CA LYS A 451 7.31 3.14 -14.80
C LYS A 451 8.31 2.23 -14.10
N LEU A 452 7.85 1.15 -13.48
CA LEU A 452 8.70 0.22 -12.73
C LEU A 452 9.63 -0.55 -13.66
N LYS A 453 10.89 -0.74 -13.26
CA LYS A 453 11.92 -1.42 -14.06
C LYS A 453 12.00 -2.90 -13.71
N GLY A 454 12.19 -3.78 -14.70
CA GLY A 454 12.45 -5.21 -14.45
C GLY A 454 11.29 -5.97 -13.79
N ILE A 455 10.06 -5.47 -13.95
CA ILE A 455 8.83 -6.12 -13.50
C ILE A 455 8.06 -6.64 -14.72
N ASN A 456 7.94 -7.96 -14.83
CA ASN A 456 7.16 -8.64 -15.85
C ASN A 456 5.90 -9.27 -15.25
N PHE A 457 4.99 -8.45 -14.72
CA PHE A 457 3.68 -8.91 -14.23
C PHE A 457 2.56 -8.45 -15.15
N SER A 458 1.55 -9.29 -15.27
CA SER A 458 0.31 -8.90 -15.93
C SER A 458 -0.63 -8.21 -14.97
N ALA A 459 -1.27 -7.15 -15.47
CA ALA A 459 -2.23 -6.41 -14.68
C ALA A 459 -3.31 -5.79 -15.56
N PHE A 460 -4.52 -5.68 -15.03
CA PHE A 460 -5.59 -4.96 -15.70
C PHE A 460 -6.52 -4.26 -14.71
N VAL A 461 -7.28 -3.28 -15.22
CA VAL A 461 -8.36 -2.63 -14.47
C VAL A 461 -9.66 -3.41 -14.68
N LEU A 462 -10.33 -3.81 -13.61
CA LEU A 462 -11.68 -4.36 -13.66
C LEU A 462 -12.68 -3.20 -13.71
N GLY A 463 -13.72 -3.32 -14.54
CA GLY A 463 -14.69 -2.24 -14.75
C GLY A 463 -16.02 -2.74 -15.29
N SER A 464 -17.00 -1.84 -15.33
CA SER A 464 -18.35 -2.16 -15.78
C SER A 464 -18.51 -2.05 -17.30
N ARG A 465 -19.69 -2.41 -17.83
CA ARG A 465 -19.99 -2.26 -19.26
C ARG A 465 -19.90 -0.80 -19.73
N SER A 466 -20.13 0.19 -18.86
CA SER A 466 -20.11 1.60 -19.26
C SER A 466 -18.68 2.09 -19.48
N ASN A 467 -17.73 1.44 -18.82
CA ASN A 467 -16.31 1.68 -19.01
C ASN A 467 -15.81 1.02 -20.30
N TYR A 468 -16.30 -0.18 -20.63
CA TYR A 468 -15.71 -1.04 -21.67
C TYR A 468 -16.47 -1.12 -23.00
N CYS A 469 -17.73 -0.72 -23.06
CA CYS A 469 -18.52 -0.90 -24.27
C CYS A 469 -17.96 -0.06 -25.43
N ILE A 470 -17.70 -0.72 -26.56
CA ILE A 470 -17.22 -0.12 -27.82
C ILE A 470 -18.27 -0.15 -28.93
N ASP A 471 -19.41 -0.80 -28.68
CA ASP A 471 -20.55 -0.78 -29.59
C ASP A 471 -21.29 0.55 -29.50
N LYS A 472 -21.38 1.30 -30.62
CA LYS A 472 -21.92 2.67 -30.65
C LYS A 472 -23.40 2.76 -30.26
N GLU A 473 -24.19 1.71 -30.49
CA GLU A 473 -25.61 1.71 -30.13
C GLU A 473 -25.80 1.51 -28.63
N VAL A 474 -24.99 0.65 -28.01
CA VAL A 474 -25.07 0.35 -26.58
C VAL A 474 -24.31 1.40 -25.74
N SER A 475 -23.18 1.92 -26.23
CA SER A 475 -22.30 2.85 -25.48
C SER A 475 -22.91 4.25 -25.30
N THR A 476 -23.91 4.61 -26.10
CA THR A 476 -24.61 5.90 -25.99
C THR A 476 -25.69 5.91 -24.91
N ILE A 477 -26.03 4.74 -24.36
CA ILE A 477 -27.03 4.60 -23.30
C ILE A 477 -26.41 5.08 -21.98
N THR A 478 -26.96 6.16 -21.42
CA THR A 478 -26.47 6.76 -20.17
C THR A 478 -26.81 5.95 -18.92
N SER A 479 -27.93 5.22 -18.92
CA SER A 479 -28.35 4.37 -17.81
C SER A 479 -27.60 3.02 -17.81
N LEU A 480 -26.90 2.74 -16.72
CA LEU A 480 -26.11 1.51 -16.53
C LEU A 480 -26.98 0.24 -16.65
N GLN A 481 -28.19 0.27 -16.10
CA GLN A 481 -29.12 -0.86 -16.14
C GLN A 481 -29.64 -1.12 -17.56
N ARG A 482 -30.09 -0.07 -18.27
CA ARG A 482 -30.53 -0.21 -19.67
C ARG A 482 -29.41 -0.65 -20.59
N MET A 483 -28.19 -0.18 -20.36
CA MET A 483 -27.04 -0.60 -21.14
C MET A 483 -26.71 -2.08 -20.90
N ASN A 484 -26.80 -2.58 -19.65
CA ASN A 484 -26.66 -4.01 -19.36
C ASN A 484 -27.71 -4.84 -20.11
N ASP A 485 -28.97 -4.42 -20.06
CA ASP A 485 -30.08 -5.13 -20.71
C ASP A 485 -29.98 -5.07 -22.23
N ALA A 486 -29.66 -3.90 -22.80
CA ALA A 486 -29.44 -3.73 -24.23
C ALA A 486 -28.28 -4.60 -24.72
N CYS A 487 -27.18 -4.67 -23.95
CA CYS A 487 -26.05 -5.54 -24.25
C CYS A 487 -26.48 -7.01 -24.32
N ILE A 488 -27.17 -7.51 -23.29
CA ILE A 488 -27.63 -8.90 -23.22
C ILE A 488 -28.63 -9.20 -24.34
N THR A 489 -29.57 -8.28 -24.60
CA THR A 489 -30.59 -8.41 -25.65
C THR A 489 -29.94 -8.46 -27.02
N LYS A 490 -28.95 -7.60 -27.27
CA LYS A 490 -28.20 -7.57 -28.54
C LYS A 490 -27.36 -8.82 -28.75
N ILE A 491 -26.73 -9.35 -27.70
CA ILE A 491 -26.01 -10.64 -27.74
C ILE A 491 -26.96 -11.79 -28.12
N LYS A 492 -28.19 -11.79 -27.60
CA LYS A 492 -29.21 -12.81 -27.89
C LYS A 492 -29.93 -12.63 -29.22
N SER A 493 -29.78 -11.48 -29.88
CA SER A 493 -30.46 -11.18 -31.14
C SER A 493 -29.87 -11.97 -32.31
N PRO A 494 -30.64 -12.21 -33.40
CA PRO A 494 -30.15 -12.94 -34.57
C PRO A 494 -28.90 -12.32 -35.23
N ASN A 495 -28.78 -10.99 -35.16
CA ASN A 495 -27.66 -10.24 -35.70
C ASN A 495 -26.47 -10.14 -34.72
N GLY A 496 -26.67 -10.51 -33.45
CA GLY A 496 -25.65 -10.54 -32.41
C GLY A 496 -25.00 -9.18 -32.11
N CYS A 497 -24.04 -9.17 -31.18
CA CYS A 497 -23.09 -8.08 -31.05
C CYS A 497 -21.82 -8.44 -31.85
N ILE A 498 -21.41 -7.59 -32.80
CA ILE A 498 -20.25 -7.86 -33.67
C ILE A 498 -18.94 -8.06 -32.90
N PHE A 499 -18.82 -7.48 -31.71
CA PHE A 499 -17.66 -7.59 -30.83
C PHE A 499 -17.75 -8.80 -29.89
N TYR A 500 -18.93 -9.39 -29.73
CA TYR A 500 -19.13 -10.60 -28.95
C TYR A 500 -18.74 -11.81 -29.80
N GLN A 501 -17.44 -12.06 -29.92
CA GLN A 501 -16.88 -13.25 -30.57
C GLN A 501 -16.21 -14.17 -29.54
N LYS A 502 -16.30 -15.50 -29.76
CA LYS A 502 -15.63 -16.52 -28.95
C LYS A 502 -14.11 -16.48 -29.20
N LYS A 503 -13.36 -16.16 -28.14
CA LYS A 503 -11.90 -16.20 -27.90
C LYS A 503 -10.95 -15.89 -29.07
N LYS A 504 -10.21 -14.78 -28.97
CA LYS A 504 -8.85 -14.63 -29.53
C LYS A 504 -7.84 -14.78 -28.39
N LYS A 505 -6.70 -15.42 -28.67
CA LYS A 505 -5.57 -15.50 -27.74
C LYS A 505 -5.04 -14.08 -27.52
N ILE A 506 -5.08 -13.63 -26.27
CA ILE A 506 -4.61 -12.30 -25.86
C ILE A 506 -3.30 -12.53 -25.13
N ASP A 507 -2.35 -11.63 -25.32
CA ASP A 507 -1.10 -11.67 -24.59
C ASP A 507 -1.36 -11.56 -23.08
N CYS A 508 -1.04 -12.62 -22.34
CA CYS A 508 -1.27 -12.67 -20.91
C CYS A 508 -0.25 -11.84 -20.11
N GLU A 509 0.82 -11.31 -20.71
CA GLU A 509 1.93 -10.68 -19.98
C GLU A 509 1.87 -9.14 -19.95
N ALA A 510 0.80 -8.53 -20.47
CA ALA A 510 0.71 -7.07 -20.59
C ALA A 510 0.00 -6.37 -19.41
N ILE A 511 0.45 -5.14 -19.11
CA ILE A 511 -0.19 -4.20 -18.19
C ILE A 511 -1.18 -3.31 -18.96
N ARG A 512 -2.47 -3.39 -18.65
CA ARG A 512 -3.54 -2.73 -19.40
C ARG A 512 -4.45 -1.86 -18.53
N ASP A 513 -4.68 -0.62 -18.95
CA ASP A 513 -5.78 0.17 -18.39
C ASP A 513 -7.10 -0.04 -19.16
N ILE A 514 -8.15 0.70 -18.79
CA ILE A 514 -9.45 0.65 -19.46
C ILE A 514 -9.32 1.03 -20.95
N GLU A 515 -8.56 2.07 -21.27
CA GLU A 515 -8.43 2.59 -22.63
C GLU A 515 -7.58 1.68 -23.51
N ASP A 516 -6.54 1.07 -22.95
CA ASP A 516 -5.73 0.05 -23.62
C ASP A 516 -6.59 -1.14 -24.06
N LEU A 517 -7.40 -1.70 -23.14
CA LEU A 517 -8.32 -2.79 -23.45
C LEU A 517 -9.39 -2.40 -24.48
N ARG A 518 -9.87 -1.16 -24.47
CA ARG A 518 -10.82 -0.67 -25.49
C ARG A 518 -10.17 -0.58 -26.86
N LYS A 519 -8.94 -0.06 -26.94
CA LYS A 519 -8.17 0.00 -28.20
C LYS A 519 -7.88 -1.39 -28.73
N GLU A 520 -7.45 -2.30 -27.87
CA GLU A 520 -7.23 -3.71 -28.23
C GLU A 520 -8.53 -4.37 -28.73
N GLY A 521 -9.65 -4.15 -28.05
CA GLY A 521 -10.95 -4.69 -28.48
C GLY A 521 -11.40 -4.16 -29.84
N LEU A 522 -11.15 -2.89 -30.14
CA LEU A 522 -11.41 -2.30 -31.47
C LEU A 522 -10.54 -2.95 -32.56
N THR A 523 -9.23 -3.07 -32.31
CA THR A 523 -8.26 -3.67 -33.24
C THR A 523 -8.57 -5.15 -33.47
N ASN A 524 -8.87 -5.89 -32.41
CA ASN A 524 -9.06 -7.33 -32.45
C ASN A 524 -10.49 -7.76 -32.78
N LYS A 525 -11.44 -6.81 -32.84
CA LYS A 525 -12.89 -7.05 -32.95
C LYS A 525 -13.43 -7.94 -31.82
N ALA A 526 -12.94 -7.72 -30.60
CA ALA A 526 -13.31 -8.45 -29.40
C ALA A 526 -13.95 -7.51 -28.37
N CYS A 527 -14.87 -8.03 -27.56
CA CYS A 527 -15.55 -7.24 -26.53
C CYS A 527 -14.63 -7.02 -25.32
N PRO A 528 -14.22 -5.77 -25.01
CA PRO A 528 -13.31 -5.51 -23.90
C PRO A 528 -13.86 -5.93 -22.54
N TYR A 529 -15.19 -5.87 -22.37
CA TYR A 529 -15.86 -6.24 -21.12
C TYR A 529 -15.77 -7.75 -20.82
N TYR A 530 -15.94 -8.60 -21.83
CA TYR A 530 -15.80 -10.05 -21.63
C TYR A 530 -14.33 -10.45 -21.56
N LEU A 531 -13.48 -9.78 -22.34
CA LEU A 531 -12.03 -9.97 -22.27
C LEU A 531 -11.47 -9.70 -20.87
N SER A 532 -11.88 -8.61 -20.21
CA SER A 532 -11.41 -8.32 -18.84
C SER A 532 -11.84 -9.37 -17.82
N ARG A 533 -12.95 -10.09 -18.06
CA ARG A 533 -13.38 -11.21 -17.22
C ARG A 533 -12.54 -12.45 -17.45
N ASP A 534 -12.18 -12.73 -18.70
CA ASP A 534 -11.31 -13.86 -19.04
C ASP A 534 -9.91 -13.68 -18.42
N LEU A 535 -9.37 -12.44 -18.49
CA LEU A 535 -8.07 -12.07 -17.91
C LEU A 535 -8.02 -12.24 -16.39
N LEU A 536 -9.15 -12.14 -15.67
CA LEU A 536 -9.18 -12.26 -14.21
C LEU A 536 -8.58 -13.58 -13.69
N SER A 537 -8.73 -14.66 -14.46
CA SER A 537 -8.21 -15.99 -14.11
C SER A 537 -6.69 -16.08 -14.26
N SER A 538 -6.12 -15.48 -15.30
CA SER A 538 -4.72 -15.62 -15.71
C SER A 538 -3.80 -14.50 -15.22
N THR A 539 -4.33 -13.40 -14.65
CA THR A 539 -3.50 -12.26 -14.23
C THR A 539 -3.13 -12.26 -12.76
N GLN A 540 -1.92 -11.78 -12.45
CA GLN A 540 -1.39 -11.67 -11.09
C GLN A 540 -1.99 -10.47 -10.32
N ILE A 541 -2.25 -9.35 -11.00
CA ILE A 541 -2.68 -8.10 -10.36
C ILE A 541 -3.98 -7.59 -10.97
N VAL A 542 -4.94 -7.26 -10.12
CA VAL A 542 -6.25 -6.76 -10.54
C VAL A 542 -6.52 -5.42 -9.85
N PHE A 543 -6.65 -4.37 -10.67
CA PHE A 543 -7.03 -3.04 -10.21
C PHE A 543 -8.55 -2.92 -10.20
N MET A 544 -9.20 -2.56 -9.09
CA MET A 544 -10.67 -2.46 -9.05
C MET A 544 -11.16 -1.37 -8.09
N PRO A 545 -12.35 -0.79 -8.31
CA PRO A 545 -12.92 0.17 -7.38
C PRO A 545 -13.44 -0.51 -6.10
N TYR A 546 -13.54 0.23 -5.00
CA TYR A 546 -13.99 -0.28 -3.71
C TYR A 546 -15.31 -1.06 -3.75
N ASN A 547 -16.28 -0.62 -4.56
CA ASN A 547 -17.57 -1.29 -4.66
C ASN A 547 -17.47 -2.71 -5.21
N MET A 548 -16.52 -2.97 -6.12
CA MET A 548 -16.31 -4.32 -6.67
C MET A 548 -15.67 -5.25 -5.66
N LEU A 549 -14.81 -4.72 -4.79
CA LEU A 549 -14.19 -5.50 -3.71
C LEU A 549 -15.15 -5.70 -2.53
N LEU A 550 -15.93 -4.71 -2.12
CA LEU A 550 -16.66 -4.74 -0.84
C LEU A 550 -18.07 -5.32 -0.95
N GLN A 551 -18.70 -5.27 -2.12
CA GLN A 551 -20.01 -5.88 -2.34
C GLN A 551 -19.87 -7.36 -2.70
N GLU A 552 -20.46 -8.23 -1.89
CA GLU A 552 -20.39 -9.68 -2.07
C GLU A 552 -20.98 -10.15 -3.39
N SER A 553 -22.17 -9.67 -3.75
CA SER A 553 -22.83 -9.99 -5.02
C SER A 553 -21.98 -9.64 -6.25
N THR A 554 -21.21 -8.54 -6.16
CA THR A 554 -20.29 -8.14 -7.23
C THR A 554 -19.10 -9.09 -7.29
N ARG A 555 -18.49 -9.44 -6.15
CA ARG A 555 -17.39 -10.43 -6.11
C ARG A 555 -17.81 -11.78 -6.69
N GLU A 556 -18.97 -12.29 -6.29
CA GLU A 556 -19.52 -13.56 -6.80
C GLU A 556 -19.77 -13.50 -8.30
N SER A 557 -20.35 -12.39 -8.79
CA SER A 557 -20.63 -12.19 -10.21
C SER A 557 -19.37 -12.14 -11.08
N PHE A 558 -18.26 -11.62 -10.55
CA PHE A 558 -16.98 -11.60 -11.25
C PHE A 558 -16.12 -12.85 -11.00
N GLY A 559 -16.43 -13.67 -9.99
CA GLY A 559 -15.61 -14.81 -9.60
C GLY A 559 -14.31 -14.39 -8.88
N ILE A 560 -14.36 -13.30 -8.11
CA ILE A 560 -13.23 -12.81 -7.32
C ILE A 560 -13.08 -13.69 -6.08
N ASP A 561 -11.92 -14.31 -5.93
CA ASP A 561 -11.56 -15.10 -4.75
C ASP A 561 -10.60 -14.32 -3.85
N LEU A 562 -10.91 -14.26 -2.55
CA LEU A 562 -10.13 -13.51 -1.57
C LEU A 562 -9.10 -14.38 -0.83
N ASP A 563 -9.22 -15.71 -0.90
CA ASP A 563 -8.42 -16.61 -0.08
C ASP A 563 -6.93 -16.48 -0.39
N ASP A 564 -6.17 -16.20 0.67
CA ASP A 564 -4.71 -15.99 0.63
C ASP A 564 -4.23 -14.87 -0.31
N SER A 565 -5.14 -14.00 -0.75
CA SER A 565 -4.83 -12.83 -1.58
C SER A 565 -4.24 -11.67 -0.77
N ILE A 566 -3.54 -10.77 -1.48
CA ILE A 566 -3.05 -9.51 -0.91
C ILE A 566 -3.96 -8.38 -1.39
N VAL A 567 -4.54 -7.64 -0.44
CA VAL A 567 -5.43 -6.52 -0.75
C VAL A 567 -4.75 -5.21 -0.40
N ILE A 568 -4.66 -4.29 -1.37
CA ILE A 568 -4.15 -2.93 -1.16
C ILE A 568 -5.29 -1.96 -1.38
N LEU A 569 -5.61 -1.15 -0.38
CA LEU A 569 -6.65 -0.12 -0.41
C LEU A 569 -5.97 1.24 -0.33
N ASP A 570 -5.85 1.93 -1.47
CA ASP A 570 -5.31 3.28 -1.55
C ASP A 570 -6.42 4.31 -1.34
N GLU A 571 -6.08 5.46 -0.75
CA GLU A 571 -7.01 6.50 -0.26
C GLU A 571 -8.03 6.00 0.78
N ALA A 572 -7.60 5.05 1.63
CA ALA A 572 -8.43 4.34 2.60
C ALA A 572 -9.14 5.25 3.63
N HIS A 573 -8.73 6.51 3.76
CA HIS A 573 -9.41 7.47 4.63
C HIS A 573 -10.89 7.66 4.22
N ASN A 574 -11.26 7.44 2.95
CA ASN A 574 -12.66 7.52 2.50
C ASN A 574 -13.43 6.19 2.60
N LEU A 575 -12.80 5.11 3.07
CA LEU A 575 -13.36 3.76 3.00
C LEU A 575 -14.67 3.61 3.79
N ILE A 576 -14.72 4.11 5.02
CA ILE A 576 -15.93 4.04 5.87
C ILE A 576 -17.09 4.80 5.21
N ASP A 577 -16.84 6.00 4.69
CA ASP A 577 -17.87 6.81 4.02
C ASP A 577 -18.34 6.12 2.73
N ALA A 578 -17.43 5.49 1.99
CA ALA A 578 -17.74 4.72 0.80
C ALA A 578 -18.60 3.49 1.13
N ILE A 579 -18.29 2.74 2.19
CA ILE A 579 -19.11 1.61 2.67
C ILE A 579 -20.50 2.10 3.06
N ASN A 580 -20.58 3.16 3.88
CA ASN A 580 -21.88 3.68 4.32
C ASN A 580 -22.74 4.13 3.14
N GLN A 581 -22.15 4.75 2.11
CA GLN A 581 -22.86 5.11 0.88
C GLN A 581 -23.30 3.90 0.06
N MET A 582 -22.46 2.85 -0.06
CA MET A 582 -22.79 1.63 -0.82
C MET A 582 -23.97 0.85 -0.25
N TYR A 583 -24.14 0.88 1.08
CA TYR A 583 -25.19 0.16 1.79
C TYR A 583 -26.34 1.07 2.27
N THR A 584 -26.37 2.34 1.81
CA THR A 584 -27.50 3.25 2.03
C THR A 584 -28.46 3.16 0.86
N THR A 585 -29.74 2.91 1.14
CA THR A 585 -30.81 2.80 0.12
C THR A 585 -31.92 3.81 0.38
N VAL A 586 -32.40 4.48 -0.67
CA VAL A 586 -33.46 5.49 -0.59
C VAL A 586 -34.59 5.12 -1.55
N VAL A 587 -35.83 5.20 -1.06
CA VAL A 587 -37.03 5.00 -1.87
C VAL A 587 -38.01 6.13 -1.62
N THR A 588 -38.43 6.84 -2.67
CA THR A 588 -39.40 7.93 -2.55
C THR A 588 -40.83 7.39 -2.60
N PHE A 589 -41.79 8.07 -1.96
CA PHE A 589 -43.20 7.67 -2.11
C PHE A 589 -43.68 7.77 -3.57
N GLU A 590 -43.10 8.68 -4.36
CA GLU A 590 -43.40 8.75 -5.79
C GLU A 590 -42.99 7.48 -6.53
N ASN A 591 -41.78 6.96 -6.26
CA ASN A 591 -41.31 5.70 -6.84
C ASN A 591 -42.22 4.53 -6.44
N ILE A 592 -42.67 4.48 -5.18
CA ILE A 592 -43.57 3.44 -4.67
C ILE A 592 -44.94 3.51 -5.37
N MET A 593 -45.52 4.70 -5.52
CA MET A 593 -46.78 4.90 -6.22
C MET A 593 -46.68 4.52 -7.70
N ASN A 594 -45.56 4.87 -8.36
CA ASN A 594 -45.32 4.51 -9.75
C ASN A 594 -45.15 2.99 -9.92
N ALA A 595 -44.44 2.33 -9.00
CA ALA A 595 -44.31 0.88 -8.95
C ALA A 595 -45.68 0.18 -8.80
N GLU A 596 -46.52 0.66 -7.89
CA GLU A 596 -47.85 0.10 -7.61
C GLU A 596 -48.79 0.24 -8.82
N ASN A 597 -48.87 1.43 -9.42
CA ASN A 597 -49.67 1.67 -10.61
C ASN A 597 -49.24 0.81 -11.81
N SER A 598 -47.91 0.70 -12.03
CA SER A 598 -47.36 -0.12 -13.11
C SER A 598 -47.61 -1.60 -12.89
N LEU A 599 -47.42 -2.09 -11.66
CA LEU A 599 -47.69 -3.49 -11.32
C LEU A 599 -49.19 -3.82 -11.48
N ASN A 600 -50.09 -2.95 -11.02
CA ASN A 600 -51.53 -3.12 -11.16
C ASN A 600 -51.96 -3.17 -12.64
N SER A 601 -51.42 -2.26 -13.45
CA SER A 601 -51.69 -2.21 -14.89
C SER A 601 -51.21 -3.47 -15.61
N TYR A 602 -50.01 -3.95 -15.27
CA TYR A 602 -49.46 -5.19 -15.80
C TYR A 602 -50.26 -6.41 -15.35
N PHE A 603 -50.64 -6.46 -14.07
CA PHE A 603 -51.43 -7.54 -13.51
C PHE A 603 -52.79 -7.63 -14.21
N THR A 604 -53.50 -6.52 -14.34
CA THR A 604 -54.83 -6.46 -14.98
C THR A 604 -54.77 -6.88 -16.45
N LYS A 605 -53.74 -6.47 -17.19
CA LYS A 605 -53.59 -6.78 -18.62
C LYS A 605 -53.29 -8.25 -18.89
N TYR A 606 -52.55 -8.91 -18.01
CA TYR A 606 -52.03 -10.27 -18.25
C TYR A 606 -52.50 -11.30 -17.22
N GLU A 607 -53.46 -10.98 -16.35
CA GLU A 607 -53.89 -11.84 -15.25
C GLU A 607 -54.21 -13.27 -15.69
N LYS A 608 -54.92 -13.42 -16.82
CA LYS A 608 -55.35 -14.70 -17.38
C LYS A 608 -54.20 -15.57 -17.93
N LYS A 609 -53.00 -14.99 -18.11
CA LYS A 609 -51.82 -15.65 -18.69
C LYS A 609 -50.80 -16.09 -17.65
N PHE A 610 -50.98 -15.75 -16.37
CA PHE A 610 -50.00 -16.08 -15.34
C PHE A 610 -50.20 -17.50 -14.80
N SER A 611 -49.09 -18.22 -14.61
CA SER A 611 -49.10 -19.45 -13.83
C SER A 611 -49.45 -19.17 -12.36
N GLY A 612 -49.92 -20.18 -11.62
CA GLY A 612 -50.25 -20.03 -10.20
C GLY A 612 -49.09 -19.50 -9.35
N LYS A 613 -47.86 -19.96 -9.63
CA LYS A 613 -46.62 -19.51 -8.97
C LYS A 613 -46.31 -18.03 -9.27
N THR A 614 -46.41 -17.62 -10.53
CA THR A 614 -46.22 -16.22 -10.94
C THR A 614 -47.26 -15.31 -10.29
N LYS A 615 -48.54 -15.74 -10.27
CA LYS A 615 -49.63 -15.00 -9.64
C LYS A 615 -49.40 -14.82 -8.12
N MET A 616 -48.86 -15.84 -7.45
CA MET A 616 -48.50 -15.77 -6.02
C MET A 616 -47.44 -14.69 -5.75
N TYR A 617 -46.32 -14.70 -6.48
CA TYR A 617 -45.25 -13.71 -6.27
C TYR A 617 -45.69 -12.29 -6.63
N LEU A 618 -46.45 -12.10 -7.71
CA LEU A 618 -46.99 -10.80 -8.07
C LEU A 618 -47.96 -10.27 -6.98
N LYS A 619 -48.79 -11.14 -6.40
CA LYS A 619 -49.65 -10.75 -5.26
C LYS A 619 -48.85 -10.40 -4.02
N GLN A 620 -47.79 -11.14 -3.69
CA GLN A 620 -46.92 -10.81 -2.56
C GLN A 620 -46.22 -9.46 -2.78
N LEU A 621 -45.72 -9.18 -3.99
CA LEU A 621 -45.15 -7.89 -4.34
C LEU A 621 -46.18 -6.76 -4.24
N GLN A 622 -47.41 -7.00 -4.69
CA GLN A 622 -48.53 -6.06 -4.56
C GLN A 622 -48.90 -5.82 -3.08
N MET A 623 -48.83 -6.84 -2.21
CA MET A 623 -49.01 -6.69 -0.76
C MET A 623 -47.95 -5.77 -0.15
N ILE A 624 -46.67 -5.94 -0.53
CA ILE A 624 -45.58 -5.07 -0.07
C ILE A 624 -45.85 -3.62 -0.52
N LEU A 625 -46.11 -3.39 -1.81
CA LEU A 625 -46.39 -2.05 -2.35
C LEU A 625 -47.58 -1.40 -1.65
N ASN A 626 -48.68 -2.12 -1.49
CA ASN A 626 -49.87 -1.62 -0.80
C ASN A 626 -49.59 -1.27 0.67
N ALA A 627 -48.72 -2.01 1.36
CA ALA A 627 -48.33 -1.70 2.73
C ALA A 627 -47.61 -0.34 2.80
N PHE A 628 -46.66 -0.10 1.89
CA PHE A 628 -45.95 1.18 1.81
C PHE A 628 -46.84 2.35 1.37
N VAL A 629 -47.77 2.13 0.42
CA VAL A 629 -48.71 3.17 -0.04
C VAL A 629 -49.69 3.58 1.07
N LYS A 630 -50.13 2.62 1.89
CA LYS A 630 -51.05 2.87 3.02
C LYS A 630 -50.37 3.49 4.25
N TYR A 631 -49.04 3.57 4.26
CA TYR A 631 -48.30 4.18 5.35
C TYR A 631 -48.62 5.68 5.46
N ASP A 632 -49.05 6.14 6.64
CA ASP A 632 -49.58 7.50 6.83
C ASP A 632 -48.49 8.57 6.68
N LYS A 633 -48.60 9.38 5.61
CA LYS A 633 -47.71 10.52 5.32
C LYS A 633 -47.76 11.62 6.39
N LYS A 634 -48.81 11.69 7.21
CA LYS A 634 -48.99 12.74 8.22
C LYS A 634 -48.24 12.49 9.53
N SER A 635 -47.60 11.33 9.67
CA SER A 635 -46.81 10.99 10.84
C SER A 635 -45.36 11.49 10.70
N GLN A 636 -45.00 12.40 11.60
CA GLN A 636 -43.75 13.16 11.76
C GLN A 636 -42.47 12.52 11.24
N GLU A 637 -41.54 13.37 10.76
CA GLU A 637 -40.13 13.02 10.55
C GLU A 637 -39.63 12.16 11.71
N SER A 638 -39.34 10.90 11.41
CA SER A 638 -39.07 9.89 12.44
C SER A 638 -37.94 8.97 12.04
N VAL A 639 -37.25 8.49 13.07
CA VAL A 639 -36.22 7.46 12.99
C VAL A 639 -36.75 6.20 13.64
N ILE A 640 -36.75 5.10 12.89
CA ILE A 640 -37.20 3.80 13.38
C ILE A 640 -36.18 2.71 13.02
N THR A 641 -36.27 1.56 13.70
CA THR A 641 -35.46 0.38 13.37
C THR A 641 -36.08 -0.39 12.20
N ALA A 642 -35.28 -1.24 11.55
CA ALA A 642 -35.72 -2.03 10.42
C ALA A 642 -36.88 -2.97 10.79
N ASN A 643 -36.76 -3.70 11.91
CA ASN A 643 -37.83 -4.58 12.39
C ASN A 643 -39.09 -3.80 12.78
N SER A 644 -38.95 -2.60 13.37
CA SER A 644 -40.10 -1.76 13.70
C SER A 644 -40.91 -1.39 12.46
N LEU A 645 -40.23 -1.03 11.36
CA LEU A 645 -40.89 -0.74 10.10
C LEU A 645 -41.54 -1.98 9.49
N LEU A 646 -40.83 -3.12 9.47
CA LEU A 646 -41.37 -4.38 8.96
C LEU A 646 -42.65 -4.82 9.70
N ASN A 647 -42.69 -4.59 11.02
CA ASN A 647 -43.85 -4.86 11.86
C ASN A 647 -44.99 -3.88 11.60
N GLN A 648 -44.71 -2.58 11.49
CA GLN A 648 -45.72 -1.56 11.15
C GLN A 648 -46.34 -1.78 9.77
N LEU A 649 -45.54 -2.23 8.79
CA LEU A 649 -46.01 -2.56 7.44
C LEU A 649 -46.67 -3.96 7.36
N ASN A 650 -46.54 -4.78 8.41
CA ASN A 650 -47.02 -6.16 8.45
C ASN A 650 -46.49 -7.03 7.28
N ILE A 651 -45.21 -6.89 6.93
CA ILE A 651 -44.56 -7.63 5.82
C ILE A 651 -43.48 -8.62 6.28
N SER A 652 -43.27 -8.78 7.60
CA SER A 652 -42.24 -9.65 8.18
C SER A 652 -42.36 -11.14 7.81
N HIS A 653 -43.56 -11.60 7.45
CA HIS A 653 -43.82 -12.98 7.03
C HIS A 653 -43.48 -13.25 5.55
N ILE A 654 -43.14 -12.21 4.78
CA ILE A 654 -42.87 -12.31 3.34
C ILE A 654 -41.37 -12.54 3.11
N ASN A 655 -41.03 -13.58 2.34
CA ASN A 655 -39.64 -13.85 1.97
C ASN A 655 -39.22 -12.96 0.78
N VAL A 656 -38.63 -11.81 1.07
CA VAL A 656 -38.19 -10.82 0.08
C VAL A 656 -37.13 -11.39 -0.87
N PHE A 657 -36.20 -12.24 -0.39
CA PHE A 657 -35.19 -12.88 -1.24
C PHE A 657 -35.82 -13.66 -2.40
N LYS A 658 -36.85 -14.48 -2.12
CA LYS A 658 -37.56 -15.24 -3.17
C LYS A 658 -38.27 -14.32 -4.17
N ILE A 659 -38.80 -13.18 -3.71
CA ILE A 659 -39.45 -12.21 -4.59
C ILE A 659 -38.40 -11.53 -5.48
N LYS A 660 -37.27 -11.11 -4.92
CA LYS A 660 -36.16 -10.54 -5.69
C LYS A 660 -35.68 -11.50 -6.78
N SER A 661 -35.41 -12.76 -6.44
CA SER A 661 -35.03 -13.78 -7.43
C SER A 661 -36.08 -13.94 -8.52
N PHE A 662 -37.38 -13.97 -8.17
CA PHE A 662 -38.44 -14.02 -9.17
C PHE A 662 -38.48 -12.78 -10.08
N VAL A 663 -38.32 -11.58 -9.53
CA VAL A 663 -38.32 -10.32 -10.30
C VAL A 663 -37.15 -10.30 -11.29
N ASP A 664 -35.98 -10.75 -10.85
CA ASP A 664 -34.77 -10.82 -11.67
C ASP A 664 -34.89 -11.89 -12.76
N GLU A 665 -35.30 -13.12 -12.41
CA GLU A 665 -35.49 -14.24 -13.35
C GLU A 665 -36.57 -13.96 -14.41
N SER A 666 -37.66 -13.32 -14.00
CA SER A 666 -38.79 -13.02 -14.91
C SER A 666 -38.59 -11.76 -15.75
N GLY A 667 -37.56 -10.97 -15.48
CA GLY A 667 -37.35 -9.65 -16.08
C GLY A 667 -38.51 -8.70 -15.84
N LEU A 668 -39.22 -8.83 -14.70
CA LEU A 668 -40.45 -8.09 -14.40
C LEU A 668 -40.20 -6.58 -14.40
N SER A 669 -39.07 -6.13 -13.85
CA SER A 669 -38.66 -4.72 -13.83
C SER A 669 -38.77 -4.06 -15.21
N ASN A 670 -38.33 -4.73 -16.27
CA ASN A 670 -38.36 -4.22 -17.63
C ASN A 670 -39.75 -4.23 -18.24
N LYS A 671 -40.54 -5.27 -17.92
CA LYS A 671 -41.93 -5.36 -18.36
C LYS A 671 -42.80 -4.24 -17.79
N LEU A 672 -42.46 -3.74 -16.60
CA LEU A 672 -43.21 -2.70 -15.91
C LEU A 672 -42.85 -1.28 -16.34
N ILE A 673 -41.62 -1.03 -16.82
CA ILE A 673 -41.22 0.28 -17.36
C ILE A 673 -42.15 0.72 -18.50
N GLY A 674 -42.55 -0.20 -19.39
CA GLY A 674 -43.47 0.09 -20.50
C GLY A 674 -44.90 0.47 -20.09
N PHE A 675 -45.23 0.41 -18.80
CA PHE A 675 -46.52 0.85 -18.26
C PHE A 675 -46.45 2.24 -17.59
N ASN A 676 -45.25 2.79 -17.37
CA ASN A 676 -45.06 4.15 -16.82
C ASN A 676 -45.39 5.26 -17.85
N ASP A 677 -45.28 5.00 -19.16
CA ASP A 677 -45.38 6.02 -20.22
C ASP A 677 -46.79 6.57 -20.47
N LYS A 678 -47.84 6.07 -19.80
CA LYS A 678 -49.22 6.53 -20.03
C LYS A 678 -49.62 7.79 -19.27
N ASN A 679 -48.81 8.26 -18.33
CA ASN A 679 -49.05 9.51 -17.58
C ASN A 679 -47.98 10.55 -17.96
N ASN A 680 -48.40 11.62 -18.63
CA ASN A 680 -47.57 12.74 -19.12
C ASN A 680 -46.75 13.45 -18.01
N LEU A 681 -45.60 12.91 -17.63
CA LEU A 681 -44.57 13.67 -16.90
C LEU A 681 -43.20 13.38 -17.52
N LYS A 682 -42.68 14.37 -18.25
CA LYS A 682 -41.26 14.49 -18.57
C LYS A 682 -40.49 14.73 -17.26
N SER A 683 -40.23 13.68 -16.48
CA SER A 683 -39.28 13.75 -15.37
C SER A 683 -37.95 13.13 -15.80
N GLU A 684 -36.84 13.79 -15.50
CA GLU A 684 -35.48 13.25 -15.70
C GLU A 684 -35.24 11.92 -14.94
N PHE A 685 -36.18 11.54 -14.06
CA PHE A 685 -36.20 10.33 -13.24
C PHE A 685 -36.89 9.11 -13.89
N ALA A 686 -37.34 9.18 -15.15
CA ALA A 686 -37.97 8.07 -15.90
C ALA A 686 -37.03 6.85 -16.18
N ASN A 687 -35.87 6.77 -15.54
CA ASN A 687 -34.72 5.95 -15.92
C ASN A 687 -34.31 4.88 -14.90
N ILE A 688 -35.08 4.69 -13.82
CA ILE A 688 -34.84 3.71 -12.75
C ILE A 688 -36.06 2.79 -12.63
N SER A 689 -35.87 1.49 -12.37
CA SER A 689 -36.99 0.57 -12.11
C SER A 689 -37.48 0.76 -10.67
N PRO A 690 -38.65 1.37 -10.43
CA PRO A 690 -39.07 1.74 -9.07
C PRO A 690 -39.29 0.54 -8.13
N ILE A 691 -39.44 -0.66 -8.71
CA ILE A 691 -39.55 -1.92 -7.96
C ILE A 691 -38.19 -2.44 -7.51
N GLN A 692 -37.11 -2.21 -8.26
CA GLN A 692 -35.77 -2.64 -7.83
C GLN A 692 -35.35 -1.82 -6.61
N ASP A 693 -35.51 -0.49 -6.65
CA ASP A 693 -35.24 0.37 -5.50
C ASP A 693 -36.00 -0.09 -4.24
N LEU A 694 -37.29 -0.43 -4.39
CA LEU A 694 -38.11 -0.93 -3.30
C LEU A 694 -37.60 -2.27 -2.76
N LEU A 695 -37.24 -3.21 -3.63
CA LEU A 695 -36.76 -4.52 -3.22
C LEU A 695 -35.38 -4.41 -2.56
N ASP A 696 -34.48 -3.59 -3.10
CA ASP A 696 -33.16 -3.33 -2.50
C ASP A 696 -33.33 -2.69 -1.12
N PHE A 697 -34.27 -1.75 -0.96
CA PHE A 697 -34.63 -1.23 0.35
C PHE A 697 -35.21 -2.30 1.28
N CYS A 698 -36.11 -3.16 0.79
CA CYS A 698 -36.66 -4.25 1.60
C CYS A 698 -35.58 -5.26 2.02
N LEU A 699 -34.58 -5.52 1.18
CA LEU A 699 -33.42 -6.34 1.52
C LEU A 699 -32.57 -5.65 2.59
N SER A 700 -32.35 -4.35 2.50
CA SER A 700 -31.67 -3.57 3.55
C SER A 700 -32.40 -3.62 4.90
N LEU A 701 -33.73 -3.76 4.90
CA LEU A 701 -34.52 -3.95 6.13
C LEU A 701 -34.33 -5.34 6.76
N MET A 702 -33.73 -6.31 6.06
CA MET A 702 -33.47 -7.64 6.61
C MET A 702 -32.18 -7.70 7.45
N ASN A 703 -31.39 -6.62 7.47
CA ASN A 703 -30.21 -6.49 8.33
C ASN A 703 -30.61 -6.41 9.81
N SER A 704 -29.65 -6.61 10.71
CA SER A 704 -29.95 -6.53 12.14
C SER A 704 -30.32 -5.09 12.56
N ASP A 705 -31.20 -4.95 13.56
CA ASP A 705 -31.58 -3.64 14.10
C ASP A 705 -30.39 -2.88 14.68
N SER A 706 -29.28 -3.54 15.00
CA SER A 706 -28.07 -2.85 15.42
C SER A 706 -27.32 -2.19 14.26
N ASP A 707 -27.46 -2.69 13.03
CA ASP A 707 -26.57 -2.32 11.93
C ASP A 707 -26.99 -1.08 11.17
N GLY A 708 -28.27 -0.71 11.22
CA GLY A 708 -28.78 0.44 10.48
C GLY A 708 -30.04 1.07 11.07
N ARG A 709 -30.44 2.21 10.49
CA ARG A 709 -31.65 2.96 10.86
C ARG A 709 -32.43 3.35 9.62
N VAL A 710 -33.75 3.40 9.76
CA VAL A 710 -34.64 3.95 8.74
C VAL A 710 -35.06 5.35 9.13
N PHE A 711 -34.80 6.29 8.25
CA PHE A 711 -35.24 7.69 8.32
C PHE A 711 -36.45 7.85 7.41
N ILE A 712 -37.52 8.42 7.96
CA ILE A 712 -38.71 8.80 7.22
C ILE A 712 -38.71 10.33 7.17
N GLU A 713 -38.23 10.89 6.06
CA GLU A 713 -38.08 12.33 5.87
C GLU A 713 -38.39 12.73 4.42
N ASN A 714 -38.90 13.95 4.21
CA ASN A 714 -39.10 14.53 2.88
C ASN A 714 -39.82 13.64 1.85
N ASN A 715 -40.90 12.95 2.27
CA ASN A 715 -41.64 12.05 1.39
C ASN A 715 -40.74 10.93 0.79
N SER A 716 -39.85 10.37 1.62
CA SER A 716 -39.00 9.23 1.29
C SER A 716 -38.72 8.34 2.51
N PHE A 717 -38.38 7.08 2.25
CA PHE A 717 -37.78 6.16 3.20
C PHE A 717 -36.30 6.02 2.87
N LYS A 718 -35.43 6.23 3.86
CA LYS A 718 -33.98 6.13 3.72
C LYS A 718 -33.41 5.19 4.76
N TYR A 719 -32.84 4.07 4.34
CA TYR A 719 -32.08 3.19 5.20
C TYR A 719 -30.61 3.62 5.19
N VAL A 720 -30.04 3.88 6.36
CA VAL A 720 -28.63 4.24 6.54
C VAL A 720 -27.93 3.12 7.30
N ASN A 721 -26.85 2.60 6.71
CA ASN A 721 -25.95 1.69 7.38
C ASN A 721 -25.10 2.44 8.42
N LEU A 722 -25.08 1.95 9.66
CA LEU A 722 -24.28 2.47 10.76
C LEU A 722 -23.09 1.56 11.09
N ASN A 723 -23.13 0.30 10.66
CA ASN A 723 -22.08 -0.69 10.93
C ASN A 723 -21.26 -1.01 9.66
N PRO A 724 -20.13 -0.33 9.42
CA PRO A 724 -19.30 -0.60 8.23
C PRO A 724 -18.49 -1.90 8.35
N SER A 725 -18.33 -2.46 9.56
CA SER A 725 -17.49 -3.64 9.79
C SER A 725 -17.96 -4.90 9.06
N ILE A 726 -19.28 -5.07 8.87
CA ILE A 726 -19.88 -6.25 8.21
C ILE A 726 -19.38 -6.40 6.77
N ALA A 727 -19.23 -5.28 6.06
CA ALA A 727 -18.74 -5.31 4.68
C ALA A 727 -17.25 -5.67 4.59
N PHE A 728 -16.49 -5.47 5.68
CA PHE A 728 -15.04 -5.60 5.69
C PHE A 728 -14.55 -6.90 6.36
N GLU A 729 -15.36 -7.49 7.25
CA GLU A 729 -15.06 -8.75 7.96
C GLU A 729 -14.63 -9.89 7.03
N PRO A 730 -15.26 -10.15 5.86
CA PRO A 730 -14.82 -11.20 4.95
C PRO A 730 -13.39 -11.01 4.43
N LEU A 731 -12.94 -9.75 4.25
CA LEU A 731 -11.59 -9.45 3.81
C LEU A 731 -10.59 -9.80 4.92
N VAL A 732 -10.87 -9.37 6.15
CA VAL A 732 -10.02 -9.61 7.35
C VAL A 732 -9.83 -11.11 7.59
N ALA A 733 -10.90 -11.90 7.39
CA ALA A 733 -10.90 -13.34 7.62
C ALA A 733 -10.15 -14.13 6.54
N ARG A 734 -10.26 -13.74 5.27
CA ARG A 734 -9.81 -14.56 4.11
C ARG A 734 -8.49 -14.12 3.48
N CYS A 735 -8.16 -12.83 3.56
CA CYS A 735 -6.96 -12.30 2.90
C CYS A 735 -5.70 -12.61 3.72
N LYS A 736 -4.61 -12.87 3.01
CA LYS A 736 -3.27 -13.05 3.61
C LYS A 736 -2.82 -11.77 4.30
N SER A 737 -2.88 -10.65 3.58
CA SER A 737 -2.50 -9.33 4.08
C SER A 737 -3.42 -8.26 3.50
N ILE A 738 -3.69 -7.23 4.30
CA ILE A 738 -4.47 -6.05 3.89
C ILE A 738 -3.64 -4.81 4.20
N ILE A 739 -3.37 -3.99 3.18
CA ILE A 739 -2.66 -2.72 3.31
C ILE A 739 -3.64 -1.57 3.07
N LEU A 740 -3.91 -0.78 4.11
CA LEU A 740 -4.78 0.39 4.10
C LEU A 740 -3.90 1.65 4.06
N ALA A 741 -3.78 2.30 2.90
CA ALA A 741 -2.92 3.45 2.73
C ALA A 741 -3.72 4.75 2.50
N GLY A 742 -3.33 5.82 3.18
CA GLY A 742 -3.98 7.13 3.02
C GLY A 742 -3.10 8.29 3.48
N GLY A 743 -3.33 9.49 2.94
CA GLY A 743 -2.57 10.68 3.34
C GLY A 743 -3.02 11.34 4.65
N THR A 744 -4.19 10.95 5.14
CA THR A 744 -4.88 11.60 6.28
C THR A 744 -5.62 10.55 7.11
N MET A 745 -4.93 9.47 7.48
CA MET A 745 -5.51 8.37 8.28
C MET A 745 -5.70 8.73 9.76
N ASP A 746 -5.11 9.82 10.24
CA ASP A 746 -5.20 10.21 11.64
C ASP A 746 -6.57 10.83 12.01
N PRO A 747 -7.17 10.42 13.15
CA PRO A 747 -6.69 9.41 14.10
C PRO A 747 -7.07 7.97 13.70
N VAL A 748 -6.10 7.07 13.76
CA VAL A 748 -6.21 5.68 13.28
C VAL A 748 -7.06 4.79 14.20
N GLU A 749 -7.04 5.00 15.52
CA GLU A 749 -7.75 4.13 16.47
C GLU A 749 -9.26 4.11 16.21
N SER A 750 -9.88 5.29 16.05
CA SER A 750 -11.29 5.40 15.70
C SER A 750 -11.62 4.74 14.35
N PHE A 751 -10.68 4.70 13.42
CA PHE A 751 -10.87 4.05 12.13
C PHE A 751 -10.87 2.52 12.28
N VAL A 752 -9.94 1.98 13.07
CA VAL A 752 -9.85 0.55 13.38
C VAL A 752 -11.07 0.07 14.16
N ASP A 753 -11.50 0.81 15.19
CA ASP A 753 -12.64 0.41 16.03
C ASP A 753 -13.96 0.35 15.25
N GLN A 754 -14.12 1.17 14.21
CA GLN A 754 -15.32 1.18 13.38
C GLN A 754 -15.30 0.09 12.30
N LEU A 755 -14.15 -0.14 11.67
CA LEU A 755 -14.03 -1.04 10.52
C LEU A 755 -13.70 -2.48 10.92
N MET A 756 -12.90 -2.66 11.96
CA MET A 756 -12.30 -3.94 12.36
C MET A 756 -12.29 -4.11 13.89
N PRO A 757 -13.46 -4.06 14.56
CA PRO A 757 -13.55 -4.10 16.02
C PRO A 757 -12.99 -5.38 16.64
N ASN A 758 -13.03 -6.49 15.90
CA ASN A 758 -12.59 -7.83 16.35
C ASN A 758 -11.18 -8.19 15.83
N LEU A 759 -10.38 -7.20 15.42
CA LEU A 759 -9.04 -7.45 14.88
C LEU A 759 -8.10 -8.01 15.95
N ASP A 760 -7.47 -9.14 15.66
CA ASP A 760 -6.34 -9.62 16.45
C ASP A 760 -5.17 -8.62 16.37
N ARG A 761 -4.76 -8.10 17.54
CA ARG A 761 -3.68 -7.12 17.65
C ARG A 761 -2.32 -7.68 17.19
N SER A 762 -2.13 -9.00 17.20
CA SER A 762 -0.91 -9.63 16.67
C SER A 762 -0.75 -9.42 15.15
N ARG A 763 -1.87 -9.32 14.43
CA ARG A 763 -1.90 -9.05 12.98
C ARG A 763 -1.90 -7.57 12.65
N PHE A 764 -2.00 -6.66 13.61
CA PHE A 764 -2.11 -5.24 13.32
C PHE A 764 -0.75 -4.56 13.10
N GLY A 765 -0.62 -3.84 12.00
CA GLY A 765 0.52 -2.98 11.71
C GLY A 765 0.13 -1.51 11.61
N LEU A 766 0.97 -0.60 12.12
CA LEU A 766 0.80 0.84 11.95
C LEU A 766 2.11 1.48 11.50
N PHE A 767 2.04 2.26 10.42
CA PHE A 767 3.16 3.06 9.95
C PHE A 767 2.72 4.48 9.64
N SER A 768 3.52 5.46 10.04
CA SER A 768 3.29 6.88 9.73
C SER A 768 4.57 7.51 9.23
N CYS A 769 4.56 7.98 7.98
CA CYS A 769 5.64 8.77 7.42
C CYS A 769 5.66 10.18 8.00
N GLY A 770 6.87 10.73 8.14
CA GLY A 770 7.07 12.18 8.12
C GLY A 770 6.77 12.77 6.74
N HIS A 771 6.84 14.09 6.61
CA HIS A 771 6.79 14.75 5.31
C HIS A 771 8.20 14.91 4.75
N ILE A 772 8.34 14.87 3.43
CA ILE A 772 9.62 15.02 2.74
C ILE A 772 10.17 16.46 2.73
N ILE A 773 9.37 17.46 3.11
CA ILE A 773 9.80 18.85 2.95
C ILE A 773 10.72 19.29 4.08
N PRO A 774 11.69 20.19 3.79
CA PRO A 774 12.43 20.89 4.81
C PRO A 774 11.51 21.67 5.74
N LYS A 775 11.91 21.83 7.01
CA LYS A 775 11.05 22.52 7.99
C LYS A 775 10.85 23.99 7.64
N GLU A 776 11.80 24.57 6.91
CA GLU A 776 11.86 25.97 6.52
C GLU A 776 10.83 26.31 5.41
N ASN A 777 10.37 25.29 4.67
CA ASN A 777 9.47 25.44 3.54
C ASN A 777 7.98 25.47 3.94
N LEU A 778 7.67 25.31 5.23
CA LEU A 778 6.31 25.31 5.73
C LEU A 778 6.18 26.35 6.84
N ILE A 779 5.08 27.10 6.80
CA ILE A 779 4.67 27.97 7.89
C ILE A 779 3.28 27.54 8.31
N VAL A 780 3.10 27.20 9.59
CA VAL A 780 1.80 26.85 10.15
C VAL A 780 1.47 27.79 11.30
N THR A 781 0.35 28.51 11.20
CA THR A 781 -0.05 29.46 12.25
C THR A 781 -1.56 29.45 12.47
N VAL A 782 -1.95 29.70 13.72
CA VAL A 782 -3.34 29.93 14.13
C VAL A 782 -3.48 31.41 14.49
N ILE A 783 -4.55 32.05 14.02
CA ILE A 783 -4.89 33.44 14.34
C ILE A 783 -6.12 33.42 15.22
N GLU A 784 -5.91 33.61 16.53
CA GLU A 784 -7.00 33.63 17.52
C GLU A 784 -7.76 34.97 17.54
N LYS A 785 -7.06 36.07 17.24
CA LYS A 785 -7.62 37.42 17.26
C LYS A 785 -7.27 38.15 15.97
N GLY A 786 -8.23 38.89 15.43
CA GLY A 786 -8.03 39.69 14.23
C GLY A 786 -7.23 40.98 14.47
N PRO A 787 -7.01 41.79 13.43
CA PRO A 787 -6.23 43.04 13.50
C PRO A 787 -6.71 44.05 14.55
N THR A 788 -8.01 44.05 14.88
CA THR A 788 -8.61 44.92 15.92
C THR A 788 -8.69 44.24 17.28
N SER A 789 -7.95 43.13 17.48
CA SER A 789 -7.90 42.32 18.70
C SER A 789 -9.22 41.63 19.09
N LYS A 790 -10.21 41.60 18.18
CA LYS A 790 -11.45 40.82 18.38
C LYS A 790 -11.19 39.33 18.20
N PRO A 791 -11.76 38.46 19.06
CA PRO A 791 -11.58 37.01 18.96
C PRO A 791 -12.26 36.45 17.71
N LEU A 792 -11.57 35.56 17.01
CA LEU A 792 -12.06 34.83 15.85
C LEU A 792 -12.55 33.45 16.31
N ILE A 793 -13.80 33.40 16.78
CA ILE A 793 -14.48 32.15 17.13
C ILE A 793 -15.62 31.98 16.14
N LEU A 794 -15.62 30.93 15.31
CA LEU A 794 -16.68 30.67 14.32
C LEU A 794 -17.52 29.45 14.72
N ASN A 795 -18.11 29.47 15.91
CA ASN A 795 -19.04 28.43 16.34
C ASN A 795 -20.45 28.68 15.76
N TYR A 796 -21.42 27.82 16.08
CA TYR A 796 -22.78 27.94 15.55
C TYR A 796 -23.44 29.30 15.87
N GLU A 797 -23.17 29.86 17.05
CA GLU A 797 -23.75 31.11 17.55
C GLU A 797 -23.08 32.35 16.94
N THR A 798 -21.77 32.29 16.71
CA THR A 798 -20.96 33.46 16.34
C THR A 798 -20.66 33.57 14.85
N LYS A 799 -20.72 32.47 14.08
CA LYS A 799 -20.30 32.43 12.66
C LYS A 799 -21.05 33.39 11.71
N TYR A 800 -22.25 33.82 12.07
CA TYR A 800 -23.05 34.78 11.29
C TYR A 800 -23.08 36.18 11.89
N ARG A 801 -22.36 36.43 12.99
CA ARG A 801 -22.30 37.77 13.57
C ARG A 801 -21.47 38.69 12.67
N LEU A 802 -22.02 39.87 12.38
CA LEU A 802 -21.42 40.83 11.45
C LEU A 802 -20.05 41.33 11.93
N ASP A 803 -19.87 41.52 13.25
CA ASP A 803 -18.60 41.96 13.84
C ASP A 803 -17.46 40.95 13.61
N VAL A 804 -17.76 39.65 13.67
CA VAL A 804 -16.80 38.56 13.40
C VAL A 804 -16.49 38.47 11.90
N ILE A 805 -17.51 38.51 11.04
CA ILE A 805 -17.33 38.47 9.58
C ILE A 805 -16.48 39.65 9.08
N ASP A 806 -16.76 40.86 9.58
CA ASP A 806 -16.00 42.05 9.23
C ASP A 806 -14.53 41.93 9.67
N GLU A 807 -14.30 41.36 10.86
CA GLU A 807 -12.95 41.12 11.37
C GLU A 807 -12.18 40.08 10.56
N LEU A 808 -12.83 38.99 10.16
CA LEU A 808 -12.27 37.98 9.26
C LEU A 808 -11.84 38.61 7.93
N GLY A 809 -12.67 39.51 7.38
CA GLY A 809 -12.36 40.22 6.14
C GLY A 809 -11.12 41.12 6.28
N ARG A 810 -10.97 41.81 7.42
CA ARG A 810 -9.76 42.60 7.71
C ARG A 810 -8.52 41.72 7.85
N ALA A 811 -8.63 40.62 8.58
CA ALA A 811 -7.53 39.66 8.73
C ALA A 811 -7.08 39.12 7.37
N LEU A 812 -8.04 38.64 6.58
CA LEU A 812 -7.80 38.07 5.26
C LEU A 812 -7.18 39.09 4.29
N LEU A 813 -7.68 40.33 4.27
CA LEU A 813 -7.14 41.39 3.41
C LEU A 813 -5.65 41.66 3.69
N ASN A 814 -5.26 41.72 4.96
CA ASN A 814 -3.85 41.91 5.33
C ASN A 814 -3.00 40.72 4.89
N ILE A 815 -3.44 39.50 5.17
CA ILE A 815 -2.75 38.26 4.82
C ILE A 815 -2.52 38.15 3.29
N ILE A 816 -3.56 38.45 2.50
CA ILE A 816 -3.53 38.41 1.03
C ILE A 816 -2.52 39.39 0.42
N GLN A 817 -2.25 40.52 1.08
CA GLN A 817 -1.32 41.52 0.56
C GLN A 817 0.12 41.02 0.51
N VAL A 818 0.49 40.04 1.34
CA VAL A 818 1.87 39.55 1.43
C VAL A 818 2.08 38.20 0.74
N ILE A 819 1.03 37.38 0.63
CA ILE A 819 1.14 36.09 -0.04
C ILE A 819 1.26 36.29 -1.56
N PRO A 820 2.30 35.76 -2.22
CA PRO A 820 2.43 35.83 -3.68
C PRO A 820 1.53 34.80 -4.38
N PHE A 821 1.23 35.00 -5.67
CA PHE A 821 0.56 34.04 -6.54
C PHE A 821 -0.77 33.49 -6.00
N GLY A 822 -0.98 32.17 -6.00
CA GLY A 822 -2.20 31.49 -5.62
C GLY A 822 -2.42 31.36 -4.11
N CYS A 823 -3.62 31.71 -3.67
CA CYS A 823 -4.13 31.47 -2.32
C CYS A 823 -5.47 30.74 -2.39
N VAL A 824 -5.65 29.68 -1.60
CA VAL A 824 -6.88 28.90 -1.51
C VAL A 824 -7.50 29.10 -0.14
N VAL A 825 -8.75 29.56 -0.09
CA VAL A 825 -9.48 29.83 1.15
C VAL A 825 -10.63 28.87 1.28
N PHE A 826 -10.61 28.03 2.31
CA PHE A 826 -11.64 27.06 2.61
C PHE A 826 -12.59 27.58 3.68
N LEU A 827 -13.90 27.51 3.38
CA LEU A 827 -14.97 27.83 4.31
C LEU A 827 -15.75 26.58 4.71
N PRO A 828 -16.45 26.57 5.86
CA PRO A 828 -17.07 25.36 6.40
C PRO A 828 -18.28 24.85 5.61
N SER A 829 -18.97 25.72 4.87
CA SER A 829 -20.15 25.37 4.07
C SER A 829 -20.41 26.40 2.97
N TYR A 830 -21.13 26.02 1.91
CA TYR A 830 -21.58 26.96 0.87
C TYR A 830 -22.42 28.10 1.46
N ASN A 831 -23.28 27.82 2.44
CA ASN A 831 -24.08 28.86 3.10
C ASN A 831 -23.19 29.90 3.80
N THR A 832 -22.16 29.45 4.52
CA THR A 832 -21.19 30.37 5.15
C THR A 832 -20.42 31.15 4.10
N LEU A 833 -20.02 30.50 3.00
CA LEU A 833 -19.35 31.15 1.88
C LEU A 833 -20.17 32.29 1.29
N GLU A 834 -21.44 32.05 0.94
CA GLU A 834 -22.31 33.08 0.39
C GLU A 834 -22.51 34.25 1.36
N SER A 835 -22.83 33.96 2.62
CA SER A 835 -23.06 35.01 3.63
C SER A 835 -21.83 35.89 3.85
N VAL A 836 -20.64 35.28 3.92
CA VAL A 836 -19.38 36.01 4.12
C VAL A 836 -19.04 36.87 2.91
N LEU A 837 -19.13 36.32 1.69
CA LEU A 837 -18.84 37.07 0.47
C LEU A 837 -19.82 38.22 0.26
N GLN A 838 -21.12 37.99 0.47
CA GLN A 838 -22.15 39.03 0.36
C GLN A 838 -21.88 40.18 1.34
N ARG A 839 -21.51 39.87 2.59
CA ARG A 839 -21.15 40.90 3.58
C ARG A 839 -19.90 41.66 3.16
N TRP A 840 -18.86 40.97 2.70
CA TRP A 840 -17.60 41.60 2.26
C TRP A 840 -17.75 42.45 0.99
N GLU A 841 -18.72 42.15 0.14
CA GLU A 841 -19.11 43.00 -0.98
C GLU A 841 -19.73 44.30 -0.49
N GLN A 842 -20.70 44.23 0.43
CA GLN A 842 -21.40 45.39 0.99
C GLN A 842 -20.46 46.39 1.66
N ILE A 843 -19.44 45.90 2.37
CA ILE A 843 -18.45 46.75 3.07
C ILE A 843 -17.21 47.09 2.21
N GLY A 844 -17.18 46.67 0.94
CA GLY A 844 -16.11 46.97 -0.01
C GLY A 844 -14.77 46.26 0.26
N ILE A 845 -14.74 45.20 1.08
CA ILE A 845 -13.52 44.39 1.29
C ILE A 845 -13.19 43.59 0.03
N LEU A 846 -14.20 43.01 -0.65
CA LEU A 846 -13.95 42.26 -1.89
C LEU A 846 -13.31 43.14 -2.98
N ASN A 847 -13.73 44.40 -3.09
CA ASN A 847 -13.13 45.36 -4.03
C ASN A 847 -11.65 45.65 -3.72
N LYS A 848 -11.28 45.66 -2.43
CA LYS A 848 -9.89 45.81 -2.00
C LYS A 848 -9.07 44.56 -2.29
N ILE A 849 -9.67 43.37 -2.13
CA ILE A 849 -9.04 42.09 -2.48
C ILE A 849 -8.85 42.00 -4.00
N SER A 850 -9.87 42.34 -4.79
CA SER A 850 -9.81 42.29 -6.26
C SER A 850 -8.76 43.22 -6.85
N GLY A 851 -8.45 44.32 -6.15
CA GLY A 851 -7.35 45.22 -6.52
C GLY A 851 -5.95 44.59 -6.41
N LYS A 852 -5.80 43.47 -5.69
CA LYS A 852 -4.52 42.75 -5.52
C LYS A 852 -4.54 41.34 -6.08
N LYS A 853 -5.65 40.62 -5.99
CA LYS A 853 -5.78 39.24 -6.48
C LYS A 853 -7.07 39.04 -7.27
N LYS A 854 -6.99 38.28 -8.36
CA LYS A 854 -8.18 37.87 -9.11
C LYS A 854 -8.97 36.85 -8.29
N ILE A 855 -10.27 37.09 -8.13
CA ILE A 855 -11.16 36.27 -7.30
C ILE A 855 -11.77 35.15 -8.14
N PHE A 856 -11.69 33.93 -7.62
CA PHE A 856 -12.35 32.73 -8.12
C PHE A 856 -13.19 32.11 -7.01
N LYS A 857 -14.27 31.46 -7.39
CA LYS A 857 -15.21 30.82 -6.46
C LYS A 857 -15.58 29.45 -6.99
N GLU A 858 -15.60 28.47 -6.09
CA GLU A 858 -16.04 27.12 -6.38
C GLU A 858 -17.51 27.10 -6.86
N PRO A 859 -17.82 26.45 -8.01
CA PRO A 859 -19.19 26.24 -8.46
C PRO A 859 -19.88 25.16 -7.64
N THR A 860 -21.19 25.31 -7.45
CA THR A 860 -22.03 24.25 -6.85
C THR A 860 -22.17 23.04 -7.79
N GLU A 861 -22.19 23.27 -9.10
CA GLU A 861 -22.28 22.23 -10.15
C GLU A 861 -20.91 21.71 -10.62
N GLY A 862 -20.83 20.40 -10.92
CA GLY A 862 -19.55 19.70 -11.12
C GLY A 862 -18.92 19.88 -12.49
N SER A 863 -19.73 20.12 -13.52
CA SER A 863 -19.29 20.32 -14.92
C SER A 863 -18.33 21.52 -15.08
N ASN A 864 -18.41 22.51 -14.19
CA ASN A 864 -17.66 23.75 -14.29
C ASN A 864 -16.32 23.74 -13.52
N VAL A 865 -16.02 22.69 -12.75
CA VAL A 865 -14.82 22.61 -11.90
C VAL A 865 -13.53 22.57 -12.73
N THR A 866 -13.51 21.78 -13.81
CA THR A 866 -12.34 21.64 -14.70
C THR A 866 -12.03 22.95 -15.43
N ASN A 867 -13.06 23.67 -15.88
CA ASN A 867 -12.91 24.97 -16.51
C ASN A 867 -12.37 26.02 -15.52
N LEU A 868 -12.91 26.05 -14.30
CA LEU A 868 -12.43 26.94 -13.24
C LEU A 868 -10.94 26.74 -12.95
N LEU A 869 -10.51 25.48 -12.78
CA LEU A 869 -9.10 25.15 -12.52
C LEU A 869 -8.18 25.55 -13.67
N ARG A 870 -8.63 25.34 -14.90
CA ARG A 870 -7.88 25.74 -16.10
C ARG A 870 -7.70 27.27 -16.13
N ASP A 871 -8.75 28.03 -15.84
CA ASP A 871 -8.70 29.49 -15.82
C ASP A 871 -7.88 30.05 -14.65
N TYR A 872 -7.96 29.39 -13.49
CA TYR A 872 -7.14 29.69 -12.32
C TYR A 872 -5.65 29.53 -12.64
N ASN A 873 -5.25 28.35 -13.14
CA ASN A 873 -3.87 28.04 -13.50
C ASN A 873 -3.36 28.97 -14.62
N ARG A 874 -4.17 29.21 -15.66
CA ARG A 874 -3.83 30.14 -16.73
C ARG A 874 -3.54 31.55 -16.19
N THR A 875 -4.34 32.04 -15.24
CA THR A 875 -4.13 33.38 -14.67
C THR A 875 -2.83 33.44 -13.87
N ILE A 876 -2.50 32.41 -13.09
CA ILE A 876 -1.24 32.36 -12.33
C ILE A 876 -0.02 32.35 -13.26
N ASN A 877 -0.04 31.55 -14.32
CA ASN A 877 1.06 31.48 -15.29
C ASN A 877 1.27 32.82 -16.02
N LEU A 878 0.19 33.56 -16.31
CA LEU A 878 0.31 34.90 -16.92
C LEU A 878 0.96 35.91 -15.97
N ILE A 879 0.69 35.81 -14.67
CA ILE A 879 1.28 36.69 -13.65
C ILE A 879 2.77 36.39 -13.47
N GLN A 880 3.18 35.11 -13.49
CA GLN A 880 4.59 34.71 -13.44
C GLN A 880 5.40 35.28 -14.62
N GLN A 881 4.84 35.28 -15.82
CA GLN A 881 5.55 35.73 -17.03
C GLN A 881 5.69 37.26 -17.12
N LYS A 882 4.86 38.03 -16.40
CA LYS A 882 4.86 39.50 -16.42
C LYS A 882 4.65 40.10 -15.02
N PRO A 883 5.59 39.93 -14.09
CA PRO A 883 5.44 40.40 -12.71
C PRO A 883 5.27 41.93 -12.60
N ASP A 884 5.86 42.70 -13.52
CA ASP A 884 5.87 44.18 -13.46
C ASP A 884 4.76 44.87 -14.27
N ALA A 885 3.95 44.12 -15.05
CA ALA A 885 2.97 44.70 -15.97
C ALA A 885 1.56 44.84 -15.39
N SER A 886 1.28 44.30 -14.20
CA SER A 886 -0.07 44.30 -13.62
C SER A 886 -0.06 44.61 -12.12
N HIS A 887 -1.02 45.42 -11.64
CA HIS A 887 -1.22 45.66 -10.20
C HIS A 887 -1.69 44.41 -9.43
N ILE A 888 -1.97 43.31 -10.13
CA ILE A 888 -2.49 42.05 -9.59
C ILE A 888 -1.29 41.12 -9.28
N THR A 889 -1.13 40.77 -8.01
CA THR A 889 -0.01 39.94 -7.52
C THR A 889 -0.35 38.44 -7.46
N GLY A 890 -1.56 38.04 -7.85
CA GLY A 890 -1.95 36.63 -7.84
C GLY A 890 -3.45 36.35 -7.95
N CYS A 891 -3.86 35.17 -7.50
CA CYS A 891 -5.25 34.69 -7.53
C CYS A 891 -5.69 34.22 -6.14
N ILE A 892 -6.97 34.42 -5.82
CA ILE A 892 -7.62 33.86 -4.64
C ILE A 892 -8.78 32.97 -5.05
N LEU A 893 -8.84 31.78 -4.48
CA LEU A 893 -9.88 30.79 -4.74
C LEU A 893 -10.65 30.48 -3.46
N PHE A 894 -11.92 30.88 -3.43
CA PHE A 894 -12.84 30.53 -2.35
C PHE A 894 -13.48 29.16 -2.62
N SER A 895 -13.27 28.23 -1.70
CA SER A 895 -13.72 26.84 -1.77
C SER A 895 -14.40 26.42 -0.47
N VAL A 896 -15.08 25.27 -0.50
CA VAL A 896 -15.76 24.70 0.67
C VAL A 896 -15.05 23.42 1.13
N VAL A 897 -14.89 23.25 2.44
CA VAL A 897 -14.35 22.01 3.01
C VAL A 897 -15.33 20.85 2.76
N GLY A 898 -14.84 19.74 2.21
CA GLY A 898 -15.69 18.64 1.72
C GLY A 898 -16.37 18.92 0.38
N GLY A 899 -16.14 20.11 -0.21
CA GLY A 899 -16.56 20.45 -1.57
C GLY A 899 -15.69 19.79 -2.65
N LYS A 900 -16.02 20.01 -3.91
CA LYS A 900 -15.36 19.38 -5.06
C LYS A 900 -13.89 19.81 -5.18
N MET A 901 -13.58 21.06 -4.81
CA MET A 901 -12.22 21.60 -4.83
C MET A 901 -11.34 21.05 -3.69
N SER A 902 -11.97 20.52 -2.64
CA SER A 902 -11.30 19.93 -1.48
C SER A 902 -11.05 18.42 -1.63
N GLU A 903 -11.49 17.80 -2.73
CA GLU A 903 -11.30 16.39 -3.04
C GLU A 903 -10.62 16.22 -4.42
N GLY A 904 -9.65 15.31 -4.55
CA GLY A 904 -9.06 14.94 -5.85
C GLY A 904 -8.26 16.01 -6.63
N ILE A 905 -8.12 17.24 -6.13
CA ILE A 905 -7.40 18.34 -6.82
C ILE A 905 -6.07 18.67 -6.14
N ASN A 906 -5.04 18.99 -6.94
CA ASN A 906 -3.70 19.30 -6.48
C ASN A 906 -3.36 20.78 -6.74
N PHE A 907 -2.95 21.50 -5.70
CA PHE A 907 -2.47 22.89 -5.80
C PHE A 907 -0.94 22.91 -5.71
N SER A 908 -0.26 22.48 -6.78
CA SER A 908 1.20 22.46 -6.84
C SER A 908 1.79 23.86 -7.05
N ASP A 909 2.95 24.09 -6.45
CA ASP A 909 3.77 25.28 -6.68
C ASP A 909 2.99 26.59 -6.45
N ASP A 910 3.03 27.49 -7.43
CA ASP A 910 2.42 28.81 -7.35
C ASP A 910 0.89 28.78 -7.38
N MET A 911 0.27 27.60 -7.61
CA MET A 911 -1.18 27.44 -7.49
C MET A 911 -1.67 27.49 -6.04
N GLY A 912 -0.79 27.29 -5.04
CA GLY A 912 -1.20 27.08 -3.65
C GLY A 912 -0.22 27.56 -2.59
N ARG A 913 0.37 28.76 -2.72
CA ARG A 913 1.34 29.30 -1.75
C ARG A 913 0.77 29.54 -0.36
N ALA A 914 -0.54 29.67 -0.25
CA ALA A 914 -1.22 29.61 1.04
C ALA A 914 -2.53 28.84 0.96
N VAL A 915 -2.78 28.04 2.00
CA VAL A 915 -4.08 27.45 2.30
C VAL A 915 -4.59 28.06 3.60
N ILE A 916 -5.73 28.76 3.50
CA ILE A 916 -6.35 29.46 4.62
C ILE A 916 -7.64 28.73 4.99
N MET A 917 -7.71 28.26 6.22
CA MET A 917 -8.88 27.59 6.80
C MET A 917 -9.68 28.59 7.63
N ILE A 918 -10.88 28.97 7.17
CA ILE A 918 -11.80 29.84 7.91
C ILE A 918 -12.80 28.96 8.66
N GLY A 919 -12.70 28.95 9.99
CA GLY A 919 -13.58 28.13 10.83
C GLY A 919 -13.31 26.63 10.75
N MET A 920 -14.26 25.84 11.25
CA MET A 920 -14.22 24.38 11.32
C MET A 920 -15.52 23.77 10.75
N PRO A 921 -15.46 22.76 9.87
CA PRO A 921 -16.62 22.14 9.21
C PRO A 921 -17.37 21.15 10.12
N TYR A 922 -17.80 21.62 11.28
CA TYR A 922 -18.60 20.81 12.19
C TYR A 922 -19.98 20.50 11.58
N ALA A 923 -20.33 19.21 11.55
CA ALA A 923 -21.65 18.75 11.12
C ALA A 923 -22.74 19.21 12.09
N ASN A 924 -23.98 19.36 11.62
CA ASN A 924 -25.07 19.82 12.48
C ASN A 924 -25.45 18.74 13.52
N LEU A 925 -25.19 19.01 14.81
CA LEU A 925 -25.59 18.12 15.93
C LEU A 925 -27.11 17.94 16.06
N GLN A 926 -27.91 18.82 15.47
CA GLN A 926 -29.37 18.67 15.43
C GLN A 926 -29.83 17.70 14.33
N SER A 927 -28.94 17.28 13.43
CA SER A 927 -29.27 16.28 12.41
C SER A 927 -29.58 14.93 13.08
N GLN A 928 -30.77 14.40 12.81
CA GLN A 928 -31.19 13.09 13.32
C GLN A 928 -30.21 11.98 12.91
N GLN A 929 -29.66 12.05 11.70
CA GLN A 929 -28.69 11.06 11.18
C GLN A 929 -27.40 11.06 12.02
N LEU A 930 -26.86 12.24 12.34
CA LEU A 930 -25.65 12.34 13.15
C LEU A 930 -25.90 11.88 14.59
N GLN A 931 -27.06 12.21 15.16
CA GLN A 931 -27.41 11.76 16.49
C GLN A 931 -27.43 10.23 16.56
N GLU A 932 -28.12 9.56 15.64
CA GLU A 932 -28.14 8.09 15.60
C GLU A 932 -26.76 7.47 15.38
N TYR A 933 -25.92 8.09 14.55
CA TYR A 933 -24.53 7.66 14.37
C TYR A 933 -23.73 7.73 15.68
N LEU A 934 -23.84 8.84 16.43
CA LEU A 934 -23.21 9.00 17.74
C LEU A 934 -23.79 8.06 18.80
N LEU A 935 -25.09 7.76 18.74
CA LEU A 935 -25.72 6.77 19.61
C LEU A 935 -25.17 5.36 19.34
N TYR A 936 -24.98 5.01 18.07
CA TYR A 936 -24.44 3.71 17.69
C TYR A 936 -22.98 3.53 18.15
N ALA A 937 -22.15 4.55 17.98
CA ALA A 937 -20.73 4.50 18.37
C ALA A 937 -20.50 4.41 19.89
N ASP A 938 -21.46 4.89 20.68
CA ASP A 938 -21.44 4.82 22.16
C ASP A 938 -22.83 4.42 22.69
N LYS A 939 -23.09 3.11 22.65
CA LYS A 939 -24.36 2.50 23.08
C LYS A 939 -24.63 2.67 24.59
N SER A 940 -23.58 2.87 25.40
CA SER A 940 -23.67 3.05 26.85
C SER A 940 -24.17 4.44 27.28
N ALA A 941 -24.17 5.42 26.38
CA ALA A 941 -24.42 6.81 26.73
C ALA A 941 -25.89 7.26 26.53
N PRO A 942 -26.45 8.10 27.43
CA PRO A 942 -27.82 8.61 27.32
C PRO A 942 -28.09 9.32 25.99
N LYS A 943 -29.31 9.22 25.45
CA LYS A 943 -29.68 9.90 24.20
C LYS A 943 -29.49 11.42 24.33
N GLY A 944 -28.89 12.03 23.31
CA GLY A 944 -28.67 13.48 23.23
C GLY A 944 -27.53 14.05 24.09
N LYS A 945 -26.85 13.26 24.92
CA LYS A 945 -25.67 13.73 25.68
C LYS A 945 -24.37 13.45 24.95
N MET A 946 -23.45 14.41 25.00
CA MET A 946 -22.10 14.26 24.47
C MET A 946 -21.20 13.65 25.54
N THR A 947 -20.71 12.43 25.31
CA THR A 947 -19.68 11.77 26.13
C THR A 947 -18.29 12.01 25.53
N PRO A 948 -17.20 11.75 26.26
CA PRO A 948 -15.84 11.88 25.71
C PRO A 948 -15.66 11.14 24.37
N LYS A 949 -16.16 9.91 24.27
CA LYS A 949 -16.11 9.10 23.03
C LYS A 949 -16.91 9.73 21.89
N ARG A 950 -18.11 10.27 22.16
CA ARG A 950 -18.92 10.96 21.15
C ARG A 950 -18.30 12.29 20.72
N THR A 951 -17.76 13.07 21.67
CA THR A 951 -17.03 14.32 21.39
C THR A 951 -15.85 14.02 20.48
N GLU A 952 -15.06 13.01 20.82
CA GLU A 952 -13.88 12.62 20.05
C GLU A 952 -14.26 12.23 18.62
N LEU A 953 -15.28 11.39 18.44
CA LEU A 953 -15.76 10.99 17.12
C LEU A 953 -16.26 12.19 16.30
N TYR A 954 -16.99 13.11 16.94
CA TYR A 954 -17.49 14.32 16.30
C TYR A 954 -16.36 15.27 15.87
N GLU A 955 -15.34 15.44 16.72
CA GLU A 955 -14.11 16.19 16.38
C GLU A 955 -13.32 15.49 15.25
N ASN A 956 -13.24 14.16 15.24
CA ASN A 956 -12.55 13.37 14.21
C ASN A 956 -13.18 13.58 12.83
N MET A 957 -14.51 13.58 12.74
CA MET A 957 -15.22 13.85 11.48
C MET A 957 -14.86 15.24 10.92
N CYS A 958 -14.80 16.25 11.79
CA CYS A 958 -14.41 17.60 11.41
C CYS A 958 -12.95 17.66 10.96
N MET A 959 -12.04 17.11 11.76
CA MET A 959 -10.59 17.19 11.50
C MET A 959 -10.15 16.37 10.29
N LYS A 960 -10.82 15.25 10.00
CA LYS A 960 -10.62 14.49 8.76
C LYS A 960 -10.80 15.37 7.52
N ALA A 961 -11.89 16.14 7.46
CA ALA A 961 -12.18 17.01 6.32
C ALA A 961 -11.21 18.21 6.24
N VAL A 962 -10.78 18.75 7.39
CA VAL A 962 -9.75 19.81 7.46
C VAL A 962 -8.40 19.28 6.95
N ASN A 963 -7.97 18.12 7.46
CA ASN A 963 -6.69 17.50 7.12
C ASN A 963 -6.59 17.20 5.61
N GLN A 964 -7.69 16.77 4.99
CA GLN A 964 -7.77 16.57 3.54
C GLN A 964 -7.60 17.87 2.74
N SER A 965 -8.14 18.98 3.24
CA SER A 965 -8.03 20.28 2.58
C SER A 965 -6.60 20.84 2.66
N ILE A 966 -6.00 20.81 3.85
CA ILE A 966 -4.66 21.37 4.10
C ILE A 966 -3.54 20.54 3.49
N GLY A 967 -3.71 19.22 3.37
CA GLY A 967 -2.73 18.33 2.74
C GLY A 967 -2.49 18.60 1.26
N ARG A 968 -3.26 19.51 0.62
CA ARG A 968 -3.17 19.74 -0.83
C ARG A 968 -2.08 20.70 -1.28
N ALA A 969 -1.53 21.47 -0.33
CA ALA A 969 -0.67 22.62 -0.58
C ALA A 969 0.77 22.27 -0.99
N ILE A 970 1.23 21.05 -0.69
CA ILE A 970 2.64 20.67 -0.82
C ILE A 970 2.74 19.36 -1.60
N ARG A 971 3.63 19.31 -2.60
CA ARG A 971 3.70 18.15 -3.52
C ARG A 971 5.07 17.54 -3.75
N HIS A 972 6.14 18.29 -3.58
CA HIS A 972 7.50 17.75 -3.73
C HIS A 972 8.45 18.40 -2.73
N ILE A 973 9.65 17.83 -2.62
CA ILE A 973 10.66 18.26 -1.64
C ILE A 973 11.02 19.75 -1.75
N ASN A 974 10.97 20.32 -2.95
CA ASN A 974 11.29 21.73 -3.20
C ASN A 974 10.09 22.68 -3.09
N ASP A 975 8.92 22.18 -2.69
CA ASP A 975 7.70 23.00 -2.62
C ASP A 975 7.64 23.72 -1.27
N TYR A 976 6.87 24.82 -1.22
CA TYR A 976 6.68 25.60 -0.01
C TYR A 976 5.28 26.21 0.06
N ALA A 977 4.71 26.28 1.26
CA ALA A 977 3.37 26.82 1.49
C ALA A 977 3.18 27.34 2.93
N ALA A 978 2.23 28.25 3.09
CA ALA A 978 1.71 28.68 4.39
C ALA A 978 0.33 28.07 4.66
N ILE A 979 0.15 27.42 5.81
CA ILE A 979 -1.13 26.91 6.29
C ILE A 979 -1.59 27.83 7.43
N ILE A 980 -2.72 28.50 7.24
CA ILE A 980 -3.21 29.53 8.16
C ILE A 980 -4.60 29.14 8.66
N PHE A 981 -4.75 29.00 9.97
CA PHE A 981 -6.04 28.71 10.62
C PHE A 981 -6.64 29.99 11.20
N LEU A 982 -7.81 30.39 10.69
CA LEU A 982 -8.60 31.53 11.17
C LEU A 982 -9.75 31.05 12.06
N ASP A 983 -9.41 30.47 13.21
CA ASP A 983 -10.34 30.13 14.30
C ASP A 983 -9.54 29.81 15.57
N SER A 984 -9.91 30.38 16.72
CA SER A 984 -9.20 30.14 17.97
C SER A 984 -9.32 28.70 18.48
N ARG A 985 -10.29 27.91 18.00
CA ARG A 985 -10.47 26.51 18.43
C ARG A 985 -9.32 25.60 17.98
N TYR A 986 -8.56 25.98 16.95
CA TYR A 986 -7.38 25.21 16.53
C TYR A 986 -6.23 25.22 17.56
N THR A 987 -6.30 26.02 18.63
CA THR A 987 -5.31 25.97 19.74
C THR A 987 -5.71 25.02 20.87
N GLN A 988 -6.90 24.41 20.82
CA GLN A 988 -7.33 23.41 21.79
C GLN A 988 -6.49 22.13 21.66
N LYS A 989 -6.02 21.60 22.79
CA LYS A 989 -5.17 20.39 22.83
C LYS A 989 -5.81 19.19 22.11
N SER A 990 -7.12 19.01 22.25
CA SER A 990 -7.87 17.92 21.59
C SER A 990 -7.88 18.03 20.06
N ILE A 991 -7.83 19.26 19.53
CA ILE A 991 -7.82 19.53 18.08
C ILE A 991 -6.42 19.44 17.53
N VAL A 992 -5.42 20.03 18.23
CA VAL A 992 -4.01 19.97 17.81
C VAL A 992 -3.51 18.54 17.70
N SER A 993 -3.92 17.64 18.61
CA SER A 993 -3.54 16.22 18.55
C SER A 993 -4.13 15.46 17.36
N LYS A 994 -5.14 16.02 16.68
CA LYS A 994 -5.79 15.45 15.48
C LYS A 994 -5.24 16.04 14.17
N ILE A 995 -4.34 17.01 14.23
CA ILE A 995 -3.63 17.53 13.07
C ILE A 995 -2.45 16.60 12.75
N PRO A 996 -2.14 16.30 11.48
CA PRO A 996 -1.01 15.46 11.10
C PRO A 996 0.30 15.95 11.73
N LYS A 997 1.11 15.03 12.24
CA LYS A 997 2.34 15.35 13.00
C LYS A 997 3.27 16.31 12.27
N TRP A 998 3.40 16.19 10.95
CA TRP A 998 4.27 17.06 10.15
C TRP A 998 3.80 18.52 10.09
N ILE A 999 2.49 18.78 10.28
CA ILE A 999 1.92 20.13 10.39
C ILE A 999 1.94 20.58 11.85
N SER A 1000 1.48 19.73 12.78
CA SER A 1000 1.35 20.09 14.20
C SER A 1000 2.71 20.42 14.83
N ASN A 1001 3.79 19.74 14.42
CA ASN A 1001 5.15 20.00 14.91
C ASN A 1001 5.68 21.40 14.54
N GLN A 1002 5.07 22.06 13.55
CA GLN A 1002 5.42 23.43 13.14
C GLN A 1002 4.41 24.49 13.59
N LEU A 1003 3.34 24.07 14.28
CA LEU A 1003 2.29 24.97 14.72
C LEU A 1003 2.87 25.93 15.76
N VAL A 1004 3.02 27.20 15.40
CA VAL A 1004 3.41 28.25 16.34
C VAL A 1004 2.14 28.83 16.99
N PRO A 1005 1.89 28.60 18.30
CA PRO A 1005 0.75 29.18 18.98
C PRO A 1005 1.01 30.67 19.21
N ASN A 1006 0.52 31.52 18.31
CA ASN A 1006 0.59 32.97 18.44
C ASN A 1006 -0.81 33.52 18.70
N HIS A 1007 -0.99 34.18 19.84
CA HIS A 1007 -2.30 34.67 20.28
C HIS A 1007 -2.76 35.97 19.58
N ASN A 1008 -1.84 36.71 18.95
CA ASN A 1008 -2.08 38.04 18.40
C ASN A 1008 -1.79 38.11 16.90
N PHE A 1009 -2.59 38.89 16.16
CA PHE A 1009 -2.48 39.04 14.71
C PHE A 1009 -1.08 39.51 14.24
N GLY A 1010 -0.47 40.47 14.94
CA GLY A 1010 0.82 41.06 14.55
C GLY A 1010 1.95 40.02 14.40
N PRO A 1011 2.29 39.26 15.45
CA PRO A 1011 3.30 38.19 15.36
C PRO A 1011 3.01 37.13 14.28
N CYS A 1012 1.74 36.72 14.11
CA CYS A 1012 1.35 35.80 13.02
C CYS A 1012 1.63 36.43 11.66
N PHE A 1013 1.21 37.69 11.48
CA PHE A 1013 1.39 38.44 10.26
C PHE A 1013 2.87 38.61 9.92
N THR A 1014 3.73 38.96 10.90
CA THR A 1014 5.17 39.06 10.71
C THR A 1014 5.80 37.73 10.28
N SER A 1015 5.29 36.61 10.79
CA SER A 1015 5.78 35.28 10.42
C SER A 1015 5.41 34.94 8.98
N ILE A 1016 4.16 35.22 8.58
CA ILE A 1016 3.68 35.08 7.19
C ILE A 1016 4.43 36.05 6.26
N SER A 1017 4.77 37.24 6.75
CA SER A 1017 5.33 38.32 5.94
C SER A 1017 6.84 38.25 5.73
N LYS A 1018 7.54 37.25 6.27
CA LYS A 1018 8.98 37.05 6.03
C LYS A 1018 9.17 36.36 4.67
N PRO A 1019 9.43 37.10 3.57
CA PRO A 1019 9.42 36.52 2.23
C PRO A 1019 10.76 35.84 1.89
N LYS A 1020 11.81 36.09 2.68
CA LYS A 1020 13.19 35.67 2.39
C LYS A 1020 13.60 34.29 2.93
N SER A 1021 12.78 33.62 3.74
CA SER A 1021 13.08 32.27 4.23
C SER A 1021 12.36 31.15 3.47
N LEU A 1022 11.35 31.48 2.66
CA LEU A 1022 10.56 30.53 1.87
C LEU A 1022 10.97 30.46 0.39
N LEU A 1023 11.77 31.43 -0.08
CA LEU A 1023 12.45 31.32 -1.37
C LEU A 1023 13.67 30.42 -1.17
N PRO A 1024 13.78 29.26 -1.85
CA PRO A 1024 15.04 28.53 -1.86
C PRO A 1024 16.14 29.49 -2.29
N LYS A 1025 17.27 29.46 -1.58
CA LYS A 1025 18.50 30.13 -1.99
C LYS A 1025 18.91 29.58 -3.36
N PHE A 1026 18.43 30.19 -4.44
CA PHE A 1026 19.05 30.09 -5.75
C PHE A 1026 19.99 31.30 -5.86
N GLU A 1027 21.15 31.20 -5.21
CA GLU A 1027 22.34 31.97 -5.57
C GLU A 1027 23.51 30.98 -5.68
N ALA A 1028 24.00 30.82 -6.92
CA ALA A 1028 25.17 30.08 -7.40
C ALA A 1028 25.12 28.54 -7.39
#